data_AF-A0A940TEE5-F1
#
_entry.id   AF-A0A940TEE5-F1
#
_cell.length_a   1.000
_cell.length_b   1.000
_cell.length_c   1.000
_cell.angle_alpha   90.00
_cell.angle_beta   90.00
_cell.angle_gamma   90.00
#
_symmetry.space_group_name_H-M   'P 1'
#
loop_
_entity.id
_entity.type
_entity.pdbx_description
1 polymer ?
#
loop_
_entity_poly.entity_id
_entity_poly.type
_entity_poly.pdbx_seq_one_letter_code
_entity_poly.pdbx_strand_id
1 'polypeptide(L)'
;MNNDQHLFLARRENNPLREHIIVNTLQGKHFPGDPARCIPLMEELGRRVSADGRAEKTTVVIAFAETATAIGAVVSGFFHDCFFVTTTRERLPDWATAISFEERHSHAPKHRLCVRDEEIFRRASQVVIVDDEFTTGSTAVNLIRALDGCLAPQCRIYAASLAASRESAERFRSAGVTLAALASTDDLQHGEAPEIFSSDREYVPREPDSIQYFNAIYDFRLGVRADDYLAECRSFCGKIAADIPAGGTVEVIGTEELCYPALLLGKMLSDKCRAVVHCSTRSPMLPLDSGRDGFAQPAPGEYPIVNRAAMRSVYDPERRVYLYNSRSCDLSIILTDADYPDGAALRELCGAAGGSKVRVVCWHGKRLPTSYRREDAELLLTDITGKLPPLPAKEREPLIQSGVHYSELLPAEYKPSEAYFREYENGLKLWAKPNADAVRTVAETIWAEKGRRAVLVSLARAGTPAGVLIKRYIRKKYGVSLPHYSISIIVGRGIDRRAMEYILARHPADGIQFIDGWTGKGMITRTLRSALEQFPLYEYGIGRDKLERLCEIAVLTDPAGLCRLCGTHEDMFIPCACLNSVVSGLFSRTVLKDGLIQPEDFHGAAYFGELAPLDRTYGFIEAIESAMTYGSAELPPPAYGKGLAETREIAAAFGVRDIKLVKPGIGETTRVLLRRIPELILLRDPESPLTRHIVELAREKGVEVRKYPLKCYEACGIIRVMDNV
;
A
#
# COMPACT_ATOMS: atom_id res chain seq x y z
N MET A 1 11.23 -34.75 22.74
CA MET A 1 12.15 -33.61 22.54
C MET A 1 12.59 -33.13 23.90
N ASN A 2 13.84 -32.68 24.01
CA ASN A 2 14.53 -32.34 25.25
C ASN A 2 13.72 -31.45 26.20
N ASN A 3 13.90 -31.74 27.47
CA ASN A 3 13.15 -31.30 28.66
C ASN A 3 13.44 -29.84 29.08
N ASP A 4 13.57 -28.90 28.15
CA ASP A 4 13.76 -27.48 28.47
C ASP A 4 12.40 -26.80 28.67
N GLN A 5 12.10 -26.45 29.92
CA GLN A 5 10.96 -25.60 30.25
C GLN A 5 11.08 -24.25 29.53
N HIS A 6 10.13 -23.95 28.65
CA HIS A 6 10.10 -22.71 27.85
C HIS A 6 8.83 -21.88 28.08
N LEU A 7 7.92 -22.37 28.93
CA LEU A 7 6.70 -21.68 29.31
C LEU A 7 6.83 -21.22 30.76
N PHE A 8 6.63 -19.92 30.97
CA PHE A 8 6.74 -19.24 32.26
C PHE A 8 5.52 -18.36 32.49
N LEU A 9 5.30 -17.92 33.73
CA LEU A 9 4.23 -16.98 34.06
C LEU A 9 4.82 -15.61 34.41
N ALA A 10 4.25 -14.56 33.84
CA ALA A 10 4.51 -13.18 34.21
C ALA A 10 3.23 -12.52 34.74
N ARG A 11 3.38 -11.58 35.68
CA ARG A 11 2.26 -10.82 36.23
C ARG A 11 1.91 -9.65 35.31
N ARG A 12 0.63 -9.46 35.03
CA ARG A 12 0.12 -8.31 34.28
C ARG A 12 -0.01 -7.10 35.19
N GLU A 13 0.30 -5.92 34.65
CA GLU A 13 -0.02 -4.64 35.28
C GLU A 13 -1.51 -4.35 35.11
N ASN A 14 -2.21 -4.02 36.20
CA ASN A 14 -3.58 -3.51 36.20
C ASN A 14 -4.65 -4.38 35.49
N ASN A 15 -4.54 -5.72 35.56
CA ASN A 15 -5.56 -6.63 35.02
C ASN A 15 -6.17 -7.54 36.10
N PRO A 16 -7.27 -7.14 36.75
CA PRO A 16 -7.89 -7.89 37.84
C PRO A 16 -8.61 -9.18 37.37
N LEU A 17 -8.87 -9.34 36.07
CA LEU A 17 -9.58 -10.49 35.52
C LEU A 17 -8.65 -11.63 35.09
N ARG A 18 -7.39 -11.30 34.74
CA ARG A 18 -6.38 -12.26 34.31
C ARG A 18 -5.01 -11.78 34.78
N GLU A 19 -4.71 -12.09 36.04
CA GLU A 19 -3.51 -11.60 36.73
C GLU A 19 -2.21 -12.04 36.06
N HIS A 20 -2.20 -13.20 35.40
CA HIS A 20 -1.01 -13.78 34.79
C HIS A 20 -1.12 -13.87 33.26
N ILE A 21 0.04 -13.80 32.59
CA ILE A 21 0.23 -14.11 31.18
C ILE A 21 1.32 -15.17 31.04
N ILE A 22 1.14 -16.09 30.10
CA ILE A 22 2.19 -17.07 29.79
C ILE A 22 3.21 -16.41 28.87
N VAL A 23 4.47 -16.56 29.23
CA VAL A 23 5.62 -16.13 28.45
C VAL A 23 6.29 -17.36 27.88
N ASN A 24 6.20 -17.53 26.56
CA ASN A 24 6.95 -18.54 25.85
C ASN A 24 8.30 -17.96 25.39
N THR A 25 9.40 -18.42 26.00
CA THR A 25 10.76 -17.92 25.72
C THR A 25 11.30 -18.36 24.36
N LEU A 26 10.62 -19.28 23.68
CA LEU A 26 10.91 -19.75 22.33
C LEU A 26 9.93 -19.21 21.27
N GLN A 27 9.10 -18.22 21.61
CA GLN A 27 8.20 -17.59 20.65
C GLN A 27 8.83 -16.40 19.91
N GLY A 28 9.82 -15.73 20.52
CA GLY A 28 10.41 -14.50 19.97
C GLY A 28 9.45 -13.31 19.99
N LYS A 29 8.58 -13.23 21.01
CA LYS A 29 7.58 -12.17 21.18
C LYS A 29 7.75 -11.39 22.48
N HIS A 30 7.34 -11.98 23.60
CA HIS A 30 7.38 -11.37 24.94
C HIS A 30 8.75 -11.49 25.63
N PHE A 31 9.70 -12.20 25.00
CA PHE A 31 11.02 -12.50 25.53
C PHE A 31 12.04 -12.51 24.37
N PRO A 32 13.27 -11.98 24.55
CA PRO A 32 14.39 -12.13 23.61
C PRO A 32 14.77 -13.61 23.43
N GLY A 33 14.18 -14.25 22.44
CA GLY A 33 14.37 -15.68 22.16
C GLY A 33 15.56 -15.94 21.25
N ASP A 34 16.08 -17.17 21.32
CA ASP A 34 17.05 -17.70 20.35
C ASP A 34 16.33 -18.06 19.04
N PRO A 35 16.54 -17.30 17.96
CA PRO A 35 15.82 -17.51 16.71
C PRO A 35 16.09 -18.89 16.07
N ALA A 36 17.24 -19.53 16.35
CA ALA A 36 17.54 -20.88 15.88
C ALA A 36 16.66 -21.94 16.54
N ARG A 37 16.11 -21.66 17.74
CA ARG A 37 15.17 -22.54 18.46
C ARG A 37 13.71 -22.14 18.27
N CYS A 38 13.42 -20.86 18.04
CA CYS A 38 12.06 -20.36 17.89
C CYS A 38 11.34 -20.95 16.65
N ILE A 39 11.98 -20.91 15.47
CA ILE A 39 11.35 -21.40 14.23
C ILE A 39 11.06 -22.91 14.27
N PRO A 40 11.99 -23.79 14.69
CA PRO A 40 11.71 -25.23 14.78
C PRO A 40 10.50 -25.61 15.65
N LEU A 41 10.24 -24.86 16.73
CA LEU A 41 9.03 -25.07 17.55
C LEU A 41 7.75 -24.78 16.76
N MET A 42 7.73 -23.70 15.99
CA MET A 42 6.59 -23.35 15.12
C MET A 42 6.46 -24.33 13.93
N GLU A 43 7.57 -24.82 13.39
CA GLU A 43 7.60 -25.86 12.34
C GLU A 43 7.05 -27.20 12.84
N GLU A 44 7.29 -27.57 14.11
CA GLU A 44 6.67 -28.75 14.72
C GLU A 44 5.15 -28.62 14.77
N LEU A 45 4.63 -27.45 15.15
CA LEU A 45 3.19 -27.18 15.12
C LEU A 45 2.65 -27.30 13.69
N GLY A 46 3.35 -26.71 12.71
CA GLY A 46 3.05 -26.80 11.29
C GLY A 46 2.95 -28.24 10.79
N ARG A 47 3.93 -29.09 11.10
CA ARG A 47 3.92 -30.53 10.76
C ARG A 47 2.74 -31.27 11.38
N ARG A 48 2.42 -30.98 12.64
CA ARG A 48 1.31 -31.64 13.34
C ARG A 48 -0.06 -31.28 12.76
N VAL A 49 -0.29 -29.99 12.47
CA VAL A 49 -1.58 -29.55 11.94
C VAL A 49 -1.77 -29.91 10.46
N SER A 50 -0.70 -29.97 9.66
CA SER A 50 -0.73 -30.34 8.23
C SER A 50 -0.76 -31.85 7.96
N ALA A 51 -0.62 -32.70 8.98
CA ALA A 51 -0.61 -34.15 8.86
C ALA A 51 -1.91 -34.76 8.27
N ASP A 52 -1.92 -36.08 8.05
CA ASP A 52 -3.07 -36.86 7.56
C ASP A 52 -3.67 -36.34 6.23
N GLY A 53 -2.79 -35.92 5.31
CA GLY A 53 -3.18 -35.38 4.00
C GLY A 53 -3.81 -33.99 4.05
N ARG A 54 -3.75 -33.28 5.19
CA ARG A 54 -4.26 -31.91 5.31
C ARG A 54 -3.40 -30.92 4.52
N ALA A 55 -2.10 -31.14 4.38
CA ALA A 55 -1.18 -30.28 3.62
C ALA A 55 -1.62 -30.02 2.17
N GLU A 56 -2.28 -31.00 1.54
CA GLU A 56 -2.68 -30.98 0.12
C GLU A 56 -4.02 -30.27 -0.13
N LYS A 57 -4.71 -29.81 0.92
CA LYS A 57 -6.03 -29.18 0.78
C LYS A 57 -5.90 -27.66 0.67
N THR A 58 -6.80 -27.03 -0.09
CA THR A 58 -6.96 -25.57 -0.11
C THR A 58 -7.31 -25.09 1.30
N THR A 59 -6.43 -24.26 1.87
CA THR A 59 -6.42 -23.92 3.29
C THR A 59 -6.42 -22.41 3.49
N VAL A 60 -7.21 -21.93 4.44
CA VAL A 60 -7.06 -20.58 4.99
C VAL A 60 -6.45 -20.68 6.38
N VAL A 61 -5.28 -20.08 6.58
CA VAL A 61 -4.66 -19.94 7.90
C VAL A 61 -5.00 -18.56 8.44
N ILE A 62 -5.64 -18.52 9.62
CA ILE A 62 -6.01 -17.29 10.32
C ILE A 62 -5.24 -17.23 11.62
N ALA A 63 -4.33 -16.26 11.77
CA ALA A 63 -3.58 -16.10 13.02
C ALA A 63 -4.07 -14.92 13.85
N PHE A 64 -4.13 -15.10 15.17
CA PHE A 64 -4.49 -14.04 16.09
C PHE A 64 -3.37 -13.01 16.24
N ALA A 65 -3.70 -11.73 16.09
CA ALA A 65 -2.82 -10.65 16.48
C ALA A 65 -2.87 -10.50 18.00
N GLU A 66 -1.76 -10.20 18.66
CA GLU A 66 -0.47 -9.85 18.07
C GLU A 66 0.51 -11.03 18.09
N THR A 67 0.32 -11.96 19.01
CA THR A 67 1.31 -12.95 19.46
C THR A 67 1.50 -14.12 18.50
N ALA A 68 0.48 -14.44 17.72
CA ALA A 68 0.48 -15.61 16.84
C ALA A 68 0.82 -15.29 15.38
N THR A 69 1.09 -14.03 15.01
CA THR A 69 1.33 -13.65 13.61
C THR A 69 2.52 -14.39 12.99
N ALA A 70 3.64 -14.51 13.73
CA ALA A 70 4.79 -15.30 13.30
C ALA A 70 4.51 -16.80 13.24
N ILE A 71 3.76 -17.33 14.21
CA ILE A 71 3.38 -18.74 14.28
C ILE A 71 2.52 -19.08 13.06
N GLY A 72 1.54 -18.24 12.76
CA GLY A 72 0.66 -18.36 11.60
C GLY A 72 1.42 -18.33 10.28
N ALA A 73 2.37 -17.42 10.13
CA ALA A 73 3.21 -17.35 8.93
C ALA A 73 4.00 -18.66 8.74
N VAL A 74 4.66 -19.18 9.79
CA VAL A 74 5.38 -20.47 9.72
C VAL A 74 4.42 -21.61 9.40
N VAL A 75 3.30 -21.72 10.11
CA VAL A 75 2.28 -22.78 9.91
C VAL A 75 1.72 -22.74 8.48
N SER A 76 1.52 -21.56 7.91
CA SER A 76 1.00 -21.40 6.55
C SER A 76 1.90 -22.01 5.47
N GLY A 77 3.22 -22.06 5.71
CA GLY A 77 4.18 -22.67 4.79
C GLY A 77 4.12 -24.21 4.71
N PHE A 78 3.25 -24.87 5.49
CA PHE A 78 3.05 -26.33 5.48
C PHE A 78 1.86 -26.78 4.61
N PHE A 79 1.25 -25.85 3.87
CA PHE A 79 0.08 -26.13 3.03
C PHE A 79 0.34 -25.64 1.60
N HIS A 80 0.05 -26.47 0.60
CA HIS A 80 0.39 -26.18 -0.81
C HIS A 80 -0.45 -25.04 -1.43
N ASP A 81 -1.73 -24.96 -1.10
CA ASP A 81 -2.64 -23.92 -1.59
C ASP A 81 -3.21 -23.15 -0.39
N CYS A 82 -2.39 -22.25 0.15
CA CYS A 82 -2.67 -21.58 1.41
C CYS A 82 -2.86 -20.07 1.25
N PHE A 83 -4.00 -19.59 1.72
CA PHE A 83 -4.22 -18.17 1.97
C PHE A 83 -3.97 -17.89 3.46
N PHE A 84 -2.98 -17.06 3.74
CA PHE A 84 -2.62 -16.65 5.10
C PHE A 84 -3.16 -15.25 5.39
N VAL A 85 -3.87 -15.10 6.50
CA VAL A 85 -4.36 -13.81 6.97
C VAL A 85 -4.22 -13.72 8.48
N THR A 86 -4.03 -12.52 9.01
CA THR A 86 -4.10 -12.30 10.45
C THR A 86 -5.33 -11.52 10.82
N THR A 87 -5.85 -11.76 12.02
CA THR A 87 -6.62 -10.71 12.68
C THR A 87 -5.69 -9.53 12.95
N THR A 88 -6.24 -8.34 13.13
CA THR A 88 -5.44 -7.15 13.44
C THR A 88 -6.23 -6.22 14.34
N ARG A 89 -5.48 -5.43 15.11
CA ARG A 89 -6.00 -4.28 15.86
C ARG A 89 -5.70 -2.97 15.13
N GLU A 90 -4.92 -3.01 14.05
CA GLU A 90 -4.67 -1.85 13.19
C GLU A 90 -5.89 -1.46 12.36
N ARG A 91 -5.93 -0.18 11.98
CA ARG A 91 -6.96 0.34 11.07
C ARG A 91 -6.77 -0.32 9.71
N LEU A 92 -7.78 -1.07 9.29
CA LEU A 92 -7.87 -1.56 7.93
C LEU A 92 -8.25 -0.40 6.99
N PRO A 93 -7.88 -0.48 5.70
CA PRO A 93 -8.33 0.49 4.71
C PRO A 93 -9.86 0.61 4.69
N ASP A 94 -10.37 1.80 4.37
CA ASP A 94 -11.81 2.09 4.39
C ASP A 94 -12.63 1.30 3.35
N TRP A 95 -11.96 0.77 2.33
CA TRP A 95 -12.52 -0.11 1.31
C TRP A 95 -12.51 -1.59 1.71
N ALA A 96 -11.77 -1.98 2.75
CA ALA A 96 -11.65 -3.37 3.15
C ALA A 96 -12.96 -3.85 3.80
N THR A 97 -13.43 -5.03 3.38
CA THR A 97 -14.52 -5.72 4.09
C THR A 97 -13.89 -6.50 5.24
N ALA A 98 -14.41 -6.33 6.46
CA ALA A 98 -13.84 -6.95 7.64
C ALA A 98 -14.91 -7.49 8.58
N ILE A 99 -14.64 -8.66 9.15
CA ILE A 99 -15.39 -9.22 10.27
C ILE A 99 -14.81 -8.59 11.55
N SER A 100 -15.68 -8.02 12.39
CA SER A 100 -15.29 -7.49 13.70
C SER A 100 -15.87 -8.38 14.80
N PHE A 101 -15.05 -8.74 15.79
CA PHE A 101 -15.48 -9.53 16.94
C PHE A 101 -14.74 -9.08 18.21
N GLU A 102 -15.34 -9.39 19.35
CA GLU A 102 -14.83 -8.94 20.65
C GLU A 102 -14.07 -10.03 21.41
N GLU A 103 -12.94 -9.62 21.99
CA GLU A 103 -12.20 -10.36 23.00
C GLU A 103 -12.55 -9.76 24.38
N ARG A 104 -13.30 -10.50 25.20
CA ARG A 104 -13.88 -10.00 26.48
C ARG A 104 -12.85 -9.64 27.58
N HIS A 105 -11.54 -9.80 27.33
CA HIS A 105 -10.50 -9.75 28.36
C HIS A 105 -9.23 -8.95 27.98
N SER A 106 -9.27 -8.13 26.91
CA SER A 106 -8.16 -7.26 26.50
C SER A 106 -8.52 -5.77 26.58
N HIS A 107 -7.52 -4.92 26.88
CA HIS A 107 -7.70 -3.46 27.03
C HIS A 107 -8.12 -2.73 25.72
N ALA A 108 -8.07 -3.42 24.58
CA ALA A 108 -8.56 -2.97 23.27
C ALA A 108 -9.41 -4.10 22.65
N PRO A 109 -10.72 -4.16 22.92
CA PRO A 109 -11.51 -5.39 22.82
C PRO A 109 -11.85 -5.83 21.39
N LYS A 110 -11.60 -5.02 20.35
CA LYS A 110 -12.08 -5.30 18.99
C LYS A 110 -10.96 -5.82 18.08
N HIS A 111 -11.06 -7.09 17.70
CA HIS A 111 -10.30 -7.66 16.61
C HIS A 111 -11.03 -7.43 15.29
N ARG A 112 -10.27 -7.24 14.21
CA ARG A 112 -10.78 -7.24 12.84
C ARG A 112 -10.08 -8.32 12.03
N LEU A 113 -10.82 -9.00 11.18
CA LEU A 113 -10.30 -9.92 10.18
C LEU A 113 -10.71 -9.41 8.80
N CYS A 114 -9.75 -9.09 7.94
CA CYS A 114 -10.04 -8.71 6.56
C CYS A 114 -10.54 -9.95 5.79
N VAL A 115 -11.71 -9.82 5.15
CA VAL A 115 -12.33 -10.87 4.32
C VAL A 115 -12.60 -10.34 2.91
N ARG A 116 -11.67 -9.52 2.39
CA ARG A 116 -11.81 -8.81 1.10
C ARG A 116 -12.13 -9.73 -0.09
N ASP A 117 -11.73 -11.00 -0.02
CA ASP A 117 -11.98 -12.01 -1.04
C ASP A 117 -12.83 -13.13 -0.44
N GLU A 118 -14.15 -12.93 -0.45
CA GLU A 118 -15.10 -13.94 0.03
C GLU A 118 -15.00 -15.26 -0.76
N GLU A 119 -14.53 -15.22 -2.02
CA GLU A 119 -14.39 -16.43 -2.82
C GLU A 119 -13.31 -17.34 -2.28
N ILE A 120 -12.19 -16.79 -1.80
CA ILE A 120 -11.14 -17.57 -1.14
C ILE A 120 -11.70 -18.30 0.09
N PHE A 121 -12.45 -17.61 0.94
CA PHE A 121 -13.07 -18.23 2.12
C PHE A 121 -14.13 -19.28 1.75
N ARG A 122 -14.92 -19.03 0.70
CA ARG A 122 -15.91 -20.00 0.17
C ARG A 122 -15.27 -21.22 -0.50
N ARG A 123 -14.07 -21.08 -1.06
CA ARG A 123 -13.35 -22.19 -1.73
C ARG A 123 -12.49 -23.00 -0.76
N ALA A 124 -12.23 -22.47 0.44
CA ALA A 124 -11.45 -23.16 1.46
C ALA A 124 -12.07 -24.52 1.79
N SER A 125 -11.27 -25.58 1.66
CA SER A 125 -11.65 -26.93 2.13
C SER A 125 -11.45 -27.05 3.64
N GLN A 126 -10.56 -26.23 4.19
CA GLN A 126 -10.32 -26.16 5.63
C GLN A 126 -9.83 -24.77 6.06
N VAL A 127 -10.08 -24.44 7.33
CA VAL A 127 -9.54 -23.28 8.02
C VAL A 127 -8.69 -23.74 9.19
N VAL A 128 -7.50 -23.15 9.37
CA VAL A 128 -6.64 -23.37 10.53
C VAL A 128 -6.53 -22.07 11.30
N ILE A 129 -7.10 -22.05 12.50
CA ILE A 129 -7.01 -20.92 13.42
C ILE A 129 -5.78 -21.10 14.30
N VAL A 130 -4.87 -20.13 14.27
CA VAL A 130 -3.59 -20.18 14.96
C VAL A 130 -3.56 -19.14 16.08
N ASP A 131 -3.20 -19.58 17.28
CA ASP A 131 -2.91 -18.72 18.42
C ASP A 131 -1.58 -19.14 19.08
N ASP A 132 -1.00 -18.32 19.96
CA ASP A 132 0.16 -18.76 20.74
C ASP A 132 -0.26 -19.71 21.86
N GLU A 133 -1.38 -19.42 22.50
CA GLU A 133 -2.00 -20.27 23.52
C GLU A 133 -3.53 -20.32 23.45
N PHE A 134 -4.11 -21.43 23.87
CA PHE A 134 -5.55 -21.51 24.15
C PHE A 134 -5.81 -21.84 25.63
N THR A 135 -6.25 -20.85 26.40
CA THR A 135 -6.68 -21.06 27.79
C THR A 135 -8.15 -21.43 27.89
N THR A 136 -9.05 -20.55 27.47
CA THR A 136 -10.46 -20.93 27.30
C THR A 136 -10.74 -21.30 25.83
N GLY A 137 -10.08 -20.69 24.86
CA GLY A 137 -10.44 -20.86 23.44
C GLY A 137 -11.74 -20.13 23.05
N SER A 138 -12.29 -19.30 23.93
CA SER A 138 -13.52 -18.53 23.65
C SER A 138 -13.36 -17.56 22.49
N THR A 139 -12.19 -16.91 22.36
CA THR A 139 -11.88 -15.99 21.25
C THR A 139 -11.91 -16.71 19.90
N ALA A 140 -11.29 -17.89 19.82
CA ALA A 140 -11.32 -18.74 18.62
C ALA A 140 -12.76 -19.17 18.26
N VAL A 141 -13.56 -19.60 19.23
CA VAL A 141 -14.97 -19.96 18.98
C VAL A 141 -15.80 -18.76 18.54
N ASN A 142 -15.56 -17.57 19.08
CA ASN A 142 -16.24 -16.35 18.62
C ASN A 142 -15.88 -16.00 17.18
N LEU A 143 -14.61 -16.15 16.79
CA LEU A 143 -14.19 -15.99 15.40
C LEU A 143 -14.88 -17.03 14.49
N ILE A 144 -14.93 -18.30 14.89
CA ILE A 144 -15.62 -19.36 14.13
C ILE A 144 -17.09 -19.00 13.88
N ARG A 145 -17.79 -18.52 14.91
CA ARG A 145 -19.19 -18.06 14.77
C ARG A 145 -19.29 -16.86 13.83
N ALA A 146 -18.32 -15.96 13.86
CA ALA A 146 -18.32 -14.79 12.99
C ALA A 146 -17.97 -15.13 11.53
N LEU A 147 -17.28 -16.25 11.29
CA LEU A 147 -17.01 -16.83 9.97
C LEU A 147 -18.21 -17.62 9.41
N ASP A 148 -19.25 -17.84 10.19
CA ASP A 148 -20.45 -18.53 9.74
C ASP A 148 -21.07 -17.80 8.53
N GLY A 149 -21.47 -18.55 7.51
CA GLY A 149 -21.93 -18.03 6.21
C GLY A 149 -20.82 -17.52 5.27
N CYS A 150 -19.58 -17.38 5.72
CA CYS A 150 -18.43 -17.04 4.85
C CYS A 150 -17.74 -18.29 4.27
N LEU A 151 -17.83 -19.41 4.98
CA LEU A 151 -17.17 -20.68 4.63
C LEU A 151 -18.14 -21.62 3.89
N ALA A 152 -17.59 -22.53 3.08
CA ALA A 152 -18.39 -23.61 2.51
C ALA A 152 -18.92 -24.58 3.60
N PRO A 153 -20.12 -25.17 3.43
CA PRO A 153 -20.70 -26.09 4.42
C PRO A 153 -19.82 -27.28 4.81
N GLN A 154 -18.98 -27.76 3.88
CA GLN A 154 -18.06 -28.87 4.08
C GLN A 154 -16.68 -28.46 4.63
N CYS A 155 -16.45 -27.16 4.84
CA CYS A 155 -15.17 -26.64 5.30
C CYS A 155 -14.88 -27.12 6.73
N ARG A 156 -13.72 -27.76 6.93
CA ARG A 156 -13.30 -28.25 8.26
C ARG A 156 -12.49 -27.20 8.99
N ILE A 157 -12.71 -27.06 10.30
CA ILE A 157 -11.99 -26.09 11.12
C ILE A 157 -11.04 -26.80 12.08
N TYR A 158 -9.81 -26.32 12.11
CA TYR A 158 -8.73 -26.76 12.98
C TYR A 158 -8.27 -25.59 13.86
N ALA A 159 -7.85 -25.89 15.08
CA ALA A 159 -7.18 -24.95 15.96
C ALA A 159 -5.73 -25.42 16.18
N ALA A 160 -4.78 -24.51 16.14
CA ALA A 160 -3.36 -24.79 16.33
C ALA A 160 -2.74 -23.81 17.33
N SER A 161 -2.01 -24.30 18.32
CA SER A 161 -1.31 -23.45 19.28
C SER A 161 -0.02 -24.09 19.82
N LEU A 162 0.87 -23.27 20.37
CA LEU A 162 2.06 -23.80 21.06
C LEU A 162 1.66 -24.47 22.38
N ALA A 163 0.67 -23.93 23.07
CA ALA A 163 0.12 -24.52 24.29
C ALA A 163 -1.42 -24.44 24.33
N ALA A 164 -2.05 -25.40 25.00
CA ALA A 164 -3.50 -25.39 25.22
C ALA A 164 -3.87 -26.01 26.58
N SER A 165 -4.97 -25.56 27.17
CA SER A 165 -5.54 -26.17 28.37
C SER A 165 -6.52 -27.30 28.03
N ARG A 166 -6.83 -28.16 29.01
CA ARG A 166 -7.94 -29.11 28.92
C ARG A 166 -9.29 -28.43 28.65
N GLU A 167 -9.54 -27.29 29.28
CA GLU A 167 -10.80 -26.53 29.08
C GLU A 167 -10.97 -26.11 27.62
N SER A 168 -9.91 -25.59 27.00
CA SER A 168 -9.95 -25.20 25.58
C SER A 168 -10.13 -26.40 24.66
N ALA A 169 -9.47 -27.53 24.95
CA ALA A 169 -9.60 -28.76 24.18
C ALA A 169 -11.04 -29.31 24.22
N GLU A 170 -11.70 -29.28 25.37
CA GLU A 170 -13.11 -29.67 25.52
C GLU A 170 -14.06 -28.71 24.78
N ARG A 171 -13.80 -27.40 24.87
CA ARG A 171 -14.57 -26.39 24.15
C ARG A 171 -14.47 -26.56 22.64
N PHE A 172 -13.27 -26.81 22.11
CA PHE A 172 -13.07 -27.11 20.69
C PHE A 172 -13.75 -28.40 20.26
N ARG A 173 -13.62 -29.48 21.05
CA ARG A 173 -14.32 -30.75 20.78
C ARG A 173 -15.84 -30.54 20.68
N SER A 174 -16.40 -29.78 21.60
CA SER A 174 -17.84 -29.44 21.62
C SER A 174 -18.27 -28.58 20.42
N ALA A 175 -17.36 -27.78 19.88
CA ALA A 175 -17.57 -26.97 18.69
C ALA A 175 -17.25 -27.69 17.37
N GLY A 176 -16.88 -28.99 17.40
CA GLY A 176 -16.49 -29.75 16.21
C GLY A 176 -15.13 -29.35 15.63
N VAL A 177 -14.28 -28.69 16.42
CA VAL A 177 -12.95 -28.21 16.01
C VAL A 177 -11.88 -29.19 16.47
N THR A 178 -10.97 -29.54 15.57
CA THR A 178 -9.82 -30.40 15.90
C THR A 178 -8.63 -29.56 16.36
N LEU A 179 -8.12 -29.81 17.56
CA LEU A 179 -7.00 -29.09 18.16
C LEU A 179 -5.65 -29.81 17.93
N ALA A 180 -4.65 -29.05 17.48
CA ALA A 180 -3.23 -29.41 17.49
C ALA A 180 -2.46 -28.48 18.46
N ALA A 181 -2.00 -29.01 19.59
CA ALA A 181 -1.23 -28.25 20.58
C ALA A 181 0.05 -28.98 20.98
N LEU A 182 1.18 -28.27 21.15
CA LEU A 182 2.47 -28.89 21.48
C LEU A 182 2.67 -29.12 22.98
N ALA A 183 2.08 -28.27 23.82
CA ALA A 183 2.17 -28.36 25.27
C ALA A 183 0.80 -28.19 25.96
N SER A 184 0.75 -28.65 27.21
CA SER A 184 -0.37 -28.43 28.14
C SER A 184 -0.08 -27.18 28.98
N THR A 185 -1.06 -26.27 29.11
CA THR A 185 -0.94 -25.15 30.07
C THR A 185 -1.33 -25.54 31.49
N ASP A 186 -1.97 -26.70 31.69
CA ASP A 186 -2.48 -27.11 33.00
C ASP A 186 -1.36 -27.54 33.96
N ASP A 187 -0.21 -27.92 33.41
CA ASP A 187 0.96 -28.40 34.17
C ASP A 187 1.95 -27.27 34.52
N LEU A 188 1.57 -26.01 34.25
CA LEU A 188 2.40 -24.84 34.56
C LEU A 188 2.45 -24.58 36.07
N GLN A 189 3.57 -24.97 36.68
CA GLN A 189 3.86 -24.64 38.07
C GLN A 189 3.98 -23.13 38.22
N HIS A 190 3.21 -22.58 39.16
CA HIS A 190 3.33 -21.19 39.56
C HIS A 190 4.52 -21.13 40.54
N GLY A 191 5.61 -20.49 40.13
CA GLY A 191 6.59 -19.99 41.12
C GLY A 191 5.91 -19.00 42.05
N GLU A 192 6.46 -18.78 43.25
CA GLU A 192 5.98 -17.69 44.11
C GLU A 192 6.02 -16.37 43.33
N ALA A 193 4.85 -15.77 43.13
CA ALA A 193 4.75 -14.51 42.42
C ALA A 193 5.53 -13.45 43.21
N PRO A 194 6.39 -12.64 42.55
CA PRO A 194 7.11 -11.58 43.24
C PRO A 194 6.13 -10.64 43.96
N GLU A 195 6.38 -10.36 45.23
CA GLU A 195 5.56 -9.41 46.00
C GLU A 195 5.84 -7.96 45.60
N ILE A 196 7.08 -7.68 45.16
CA ILE A 196 7.57 -6.35 44.79
C ILE A 196 8.13 -6.42 43.37
N PHE A 197 7.71 -5.48 42.52
CA PHE A 197 8.17 -5.33 41.14
C PHE A 197 9.06 -4.08 41.00
N SER A 198 9.94 -4.10 40.00
CA SER A 198 10.82 -2.99 39.67
C SER A 198 10.07 -1.91 38.87
N SER A 199 10.61 -0.70 38.85
CA SER A 199 10.16 0.37 37.95
C SER A 199 10.53 0.06 36.49
N ASP A 200 9.92 0.82 35.57
CA ASP A 200 10.34 0.80 34.16
C ASP A 200 11.82 1.18 34.04
N ARG A 201 12.54 0.52 33.13
CA ARG A 201 13.90 0.88 32.76
C ARG A 201 13.88 2.22 32.05
N GLU A 202 14.63 3.19 32.58
CA GLU A 202 14.80 4.49 31.95
C GLU A 202 15.61 4.40 30.65
N TYR A 203 15.29 5.26 29.70
CA TYR A 203 16.01 5.38 28.43
C TYR A 203 15.87 6.81 27.90
N VAL A 204 16.80 7.22 27.03
CA VAL A 204 16.77 8.51 26.37
C VAL A 204 16.38 8.31 24.90
N PRO A 205 15.29 8.92 24.41
CA PRO A 205 14.94 8.86 23.00
C PRO A 205 16.09 9.35 22.11
N ARG A 206 16.36 8.66 21.01
CA ARG A 206 17.45 9.02 20.08
C ARG A 206 17.09 8.72 18.63
N GLU A 207 17.73 9.41 17.71
CA GLU A 207 17.63 9.10 16.28
C GLU A 207 18.31 7.76 15.96
N PRO A 208 17.83 7.01 14.95
CA PRO A 208 18.53 5.83 14.47
C PRO A 208 19.84 6.21 13.77
N ASP A 209 20.87 5.37 13.90
CA ASP A 209 22.13 5.55 13.18
C ASP A 209 21.97 5.36 11.66
N SER A 210 20.99 4.55 11.25
CA SER A 210 20.60 4.40 9.84
C SER A 210 19.14 4.01 9.71
N ILE A 211 18.51 4.47 8.62
CA ILE A 211 17.15 4.10 8.24
C ILE A 211 17.13 3.63 6.79
N GLN A 212 16.42 2.54 6.53
CA GLN A 212 16.26 1.97 5.19
C GLN A 212 14.80 1.68 4.89
N TYR A 213 14.44 1.78 3.61
CA TYR A 213 13.07 1.64 3.13
C TYR A 213 13.00 0.57 2.05
N PHE A 214 12.00 -0.30 2.16
CA PHE A 214 11.68 -1.33 1.18
C PHE A 214 10.20 -1.27 0.82
N ASN A 215 9.83 -1.61 -0.41
CA ASN A 215 8.43 -1.65 -0.83
C ASN A 215 7.84 -3.05 -0.66
N ALA A 216 7.16 -3.32 0.46
CA ALA A 216 6.40 -4.56 0.62
C ALA A 216 5.27 -4.67 -0.41
N ILE A 217 5.25 -5.78 -1.14
CA ILE A 217 4.20 -6.20 -2.07
C ILE A 217 3.11 -6.95 -1.34
N TYR A 218 3.34 -7.57 -0.19
CA TYR A 218 2.31 -8.33 0.53
C TYR A 218 1.98 -7.71 1.89
N ASP A 219 0.70 -7.74 2.26
CA ASP A 219 0.22 -7.30 3.58
C ASP A 219 -0.64 -8.41 4.18
N PHE A 220 -0.05 -9.10 5.16
CA PHE A 220 -0.66 -10.25 5.83
C PHE A 220 -1.95 -9.90 6.59
N ARG A 221 -2.19 -8.61 6.92
CA ARG A 221 -3.44 -8.15 7.54
C ARG A 221 -4.60 -8.09 6.54
N LEU A 222 -4.28 -7.98 5.25
CA LEU A 222 -5.25 -8.02 4.15
C LEU A 222 -5.45 -9.42 3.57
N GLY A 223 -4.62 -10.37 3.99
CA GLY A 223 -4.59 -11.74 3.52
C GLY A 223 -3.78 -11.92 2.23
N VAL A 224 -2.94 -12.94 2.19
CA VAL A 224 -1.89 -13.16 1.18
C VAL A 224 -1.81 -14.63 0.79
N ARG A 225 -1.31 -14.92 -0.40
CA ARG A 225 -0.84 -16.27 -0.70
C ARG A 225 0.41 -16.54 0.12
N ALA A 226 0.41 -17.63 0.90
CA ALA A 226 1.44 -17.91 1.88
C ALA A 226 2.83 -17.97 1.24
N ASP A 227 2.98 -18.75 0.16
CA ASP A 227 4.27 -18.94 -0.52
C ASP A 227 4.87 -17.62 -1.01
N ASP A 228 4.03 -16.75 -1.57
CA ASP A 228 4.46 -15.46 -2.11
C ASP A 228 4.94 -14.52 -0.98
N TYR A 229 4.19 -14.44 0.12
CA TYR A 229 4.58 -13.65 1.30
C TYR A 229 5.86 -14.19 1.96
N LEU A 230 5.96 -15.51 2.13
CA LEU A 230 7.13 -16.15 2.73
C LEU A 230 8.37 -15.97 1.82
N ALA A 231 8.20 -16.00 0.51
CA ALA A 231 9.27 -15.72 -0.46
C ALA A 231 9.74 -14.26 -0.38
N GLU A 232 8.81 -13.31 -0.27
CA GLU A 232 9.14 -11.90 -0.06
C GLU A 232 9.92 -11.70 1.24
N CYS A 233 9.47 -12.30 2.35
CA CYS A 233 10.18 -12.26 3.64
C CYS A 233 11.62 -12.77 3.51
N ARG A 234 11.81 -13.93 2.84
CA ARG A 234 13.16 -14.51 2.63
C ARG A 234 14.06 -13.58 1.83
N SER A 235 13.54 -13.00 0.74
CA SER A 235 14.28 -12.04 -0.09
C SER A 235 14.64 -10.78 0.69
N PHE A 236 13.67 -10.20 1.40
CA PHE A 236 13.82 -9.02 2.23
C PHE A 236 14.86 -9.22 3.35
N CYS A 237 14.70 -10.26 4.17
CA CYS A 237 15.63 -10.58 5.26
C CYS A 237 17.02 -10.92 4.73
N GLY A 238 17.12 -11.61 3.58
CA GLY A 238 18.38 -11.94 2.93
C GLY A 238 19.18 -10.70 2.51
N LYS A 239 18.50 -9.68 1.95
CA LYS A 239 19.13 -8.38 1.60
C LYS A 239 19.70 -7.70 2.84
N ILE A 240 18.95 -7.65 3.94
CA ILE A 240 19.42 -7.03 5.19
C ILE A 240 20.60 -7.82 5.78
N ALA A 241 20.48 -9.14 5.87
CA ALA A 241 21.49 -10.01 6.46
C ALA A 241 22.81 -10.03 5.67
N ALA A 242 22.79 -9.74 4.37
CA ALA A 242 24.00 -9.62 3.55
C ALA A 242 24.91 -8.46 4.00
N ASP A 243 24.32 -7.36 4.48
CA ASP A 243 25.04 -6.15 4.89
C ASP A 243 25.54 -6.19 6.34
N ILE A 244 25.15 -7.19 7.12
CA ILE A 244 25.53 -7.30 8.53
C ILE A 244 26.88 -8.05 8.64
N PRO A 245 27.91 -7.43 9.24
CA PRO A 245 29.21 -8.08 9.43
C PRO A 245 29.11 -9.23 10.44
N ALA A 246 30.00 -10.21 10.32
CA ALA A 246 30.10 -11.30 11.28
C ALA A 246 30.70 -10.84 12.61
N GLY A 247 30.28 -11.48 13.70
CA GLY A 247 30.67 -11.16 15.07
C GLY A 247 29.70 -10.22 15.78
N GLY A 248 29.90 -10.06 17.10
CA GLY A 248 29.09 -9.19 17.94
C GLY A 248 27.75 -9.78 18.37
N THR A 249 27.02 -8.99 19.17
CA THR A 249 25.69 -9.28 19.70
C THR A 249 24.66 -8.42 18.98
N VAL A 250 23.63 -9.06 18.42
CA VAL A 250 22.56 -8.38 17.67
C VAL A 250 21.21 -8.65 18.30
N GLU A 251 20.42 -7.59 18.49
CA GLU A 251 19.02 -7.68 18.91
C GLU A 251 18.12 -7.31 17.73
N VAL A 252 17.27 -8.24 17.28
CA VAL A 252 16.29 -7.98 16.22
C VAL A 252 14.92 -7.75 16.85
N ILE A 253 14.31 -6.60 16.55
CA ILE A 253 13.06 -6.14 17.14
C ILE A 253 12.01 -5.99 16.05
N GLY A 254 10.97 -6.84 16.07
CA GLY A 254 9.76 -6.59 15.30
C GLY A 254 8.84 -5.60 16.01
N THR A 255 8.16 -4.72 15.29
CA THR A 255 7.19 -3.81 15.92
C THR A 255 5.79 -4.44 15.93
N GLU A 256 5.23 -4.61 17.13
CA GLU A 256 3.86 -5.08 17.34
C GLU A 256 3.53 -6.34 16.52
N GLU A 257 2.61 -6.26 15.54
CA GLU A 257 2.14 -7.42 14.75
C GLU A 257 3.21 -7.97 13.78
N LEU A 258 4.30 -7.23 13.51
CA LEU A 258 5.36 -7.60 12.56
C LEU A 258 6.42 -8.54 13.17
N CYS A 259 6.02 -9.77 13.49
CA CYS A 259 6.90 -10.70 14.19
C CYS A 259 7.72 -11.62 13.24
N TYR A 260 7.11 -12.12 12.16
CA TYR A 260 7.74 -13.13 11.31
C TYR A 260 9.06 -12.69 10.64
N PRO A 261 9.16 -11.51 10.02
CA PRO A 261 10.41 -11.08 9.37
C PRO A 261 11.53 -10.85 10.37
N ALA A 262 11.21 -10.37 11.58
CA ALA A 262 12.20 -10.20 12.64
C ALA A 262 12.78 -11.55 13.06
N LEU A 263 11.91 -12.55 13.21
CA LEU A 263 12.31 -13.93 13.52
C LEU A 263 13.16 -14.54 12.41
N LEU A 264 12.77 -14.37 11.16
CA LEU A 264 13.50 -14.88 10.00
C LEU A 264 14.87 -14.21 9.85
N LEU A 265 14.94 -12.88 10.01
CA LEU A 265 16.21 -12.14 10.00
C LEU A 265 17.12 -12.60 11.15
N GLY A 266 16.59 -12.74 12.36
CA GLY A 266 17.32 -13.29 13.50
C GLY A 266 17.95 -14.64 13.18
N LYS A 267 17.18 -15.57 12.59
CA LYS A 267 17.67 -16.90 12.19
C LYS A 267 18.80 -16.81 11.14
N MET A 268 18.66 -15.94 10.15
CA MET A 268 19.71 -15.72 9.13
C MET A 268 21.00 -15.12 9.72
N LEU A 269 20.88 -14.38 10.83
CA LEU A 269 22.02 -13.79 11.53
C LEU A 269 22.66 -14.72 12.56
N SER A 270 21.97 -15.77 13.03
CA SER A 270 22.52 -16.73 14.01
C SER A 270 23.81 -17.39 13.58
N ASP A 271 24.01 -17.60 12.27
CA ASP A 271 25.26 -18.18 11.74
C ASP A 271 26.42 -17.18 11.72
N LYS A 272 26.12 -15.88 11.87
CA LYS A 272 27.09 -14.77 11.76
C LYS A 272 27.35 -14.07 13.09
N CYS A 273 26.36 -13.99 13.97
CA CYS A 273 26.34 -13.14 15.16
C CYS A 273 25.64 -13.86 16.31
N ARG A 274 25.87 -13.39 17.56
CA ARG A 274 25.02 -13.77 18.69
C ARG A 274 23.72 -12.98 18.63
N ALA A 275 22.73 -13.52 17.92
CA ALA A 275 21.44 -12.86 17.67
C ALA A 275 20.36 -13.29 18.68
N VAL A 276 19.54 -12.33 19.11
CA VAL A 276 18.26 -12.57 19.80
C VAL A 276 17.13 -11.88 19.06
N VAL A 277 15.91 -12.40 19.20
CA VAL A 277 14.72 -11.79 18.61
C VAL A 277 13.58 -11.64 19.60
N HIS A 278 12.92 -10.49 19.56
CA HIS A 278 11.65 -10.24 20.22
C HIS A 278 10.88 -9.15 19.48
N CYS A 279 9.75 -8.74 20.04
CA CYS A 279 8.99 -7.62 19.47
C CYS A 279 8.53 -6.66 20.57
N SER A 280 8.21 -5.42 20.17
CA SER A 280 7.34 -4.60 21.00
C SER A 280 5.96 -5.26 21.12
N THR A 281 5.27 -5.04 22.24
CA THR A 281 3.94 -5.60 22.51
C THR A 281 3.05 -4.65 23.29
N ARG A 282 1.74 -4.85 23.20
CA ARG A 282 0.73 -4.10 23.99
C ARG A 282 0.43 -4.75 25.34
N SER A 283 0.94 -5.95 25.59
CA SER A 283 0.73 -6.68 26.84
C SER A 283 1.57 -6.08 27.97
N PRO A 284 0.97 -5.51 29.04
CA PRO A 284 1.72 -4.86 30.10
C PRO A 284 2.08 -5.89 31.19
N MET A 285 3.31 -6.40 31.16
CA MET A 285 3.87 -7.28 32.19
C MET A 285 4.71 -6.44 33.17
N LEU A 286 4.72 -6.82 34.44
CA LEU A 286 5.54 -6.14 35.45
C LEU A 286 6.97 -6.72 35.45
N PRO A 287 8.02 -5.88 35.45
CA PRO A 287 9.41 -6.35 35.52
C PRO A 287 9.86 -6.62 36.96
N LEU A 288 10.82 -7.54 37.13
CA LEU A 288 11.54 -7.78 38.36
C LEU A 288 13.04 -7.83 38.08
N ASP A 289 13.79 -6.83 38.54
CA ASP A 289 15.26 -6.84 38.43
C ASP A 289 15.85 -7.94 39.32
N SER A 290 16.07 -9.11 38.74
CA SER A 290 16.71 -10.26 39.38
C SER A 290 18.22 -10.30 39.19
N GLY A 291 18.80 -9.32 38.48
CA GLY A 291 20.20 -9.36 38.04
C GLY A 291 20.51 -10.38 36.92
N ARG A 292 19.52 -11.17 36.47
CA ARG A 292 19.69 -12.09 35.34
C ARG A 292 19.86 -11.31 34.03
N ASP A 293 20.77 -11.79 33.18
CA ASP A 293 20.89 -11.29 31.81
C ASP A 293 19.55 -11.47 31.06
N GLY A 294 18.97 -10.37 30.57
CA GLY A 294 17.69 -10.40 29.87
C GLY A 294 17.65 -11.28 28.60
N PHE A 295 18.81 -11.57 28.01
CA PHE A 295 18.96 -12.49 26.88
C PHE A 295 19.19 -13.95 27.32
N ALA A 296 19.50 -14.19 28.60
CA ALA A 296 19.66 -15.54 29.13
C ALA A 296 18.31 -16.15 29.50
N GLN A 297 18.09 -17.41 29.13
CA GLN A 297 16.88 -18.15 29.47
C GLN A 297 16.70 -18.24 31.00
N PRO A 298 15.49 -18.01 31.53
CA PRO A 298 15.20 -18.22 32.94
C PRO A 298 15.28 -19.70 33.32
N ALA A 299 15.72 -20.00 34.54
CA ALA A 299 15.68 -21.34 35.10
C ALA A 299 14.24 -21.75 35.48
N PRO A 300 13.91 -23.06 35.57
CA PRO A 300 12.64 -23.51 36.12
C PRO A 300 12.26 -22.81 37.43
N GLY A 301 11.08 -22.19 37.46
CA GLY A 301 10.57 -21.44 38.63
C GLY A 301 11.03 -19.99 38.73
N GLU A 302 11.98 -19.54 37.89
CA GLU A 302 12.44 -18.15 37.86
C GLU A 302 11.45 -17.24 37.10
N TYR A 303 11.34 -15.98 37.54
CA TYR A 303 10.50 -14.99 36.89
C TYR A 303 11.10 -14.55 35.52
N PRO A 304 10.30 -14.52 34.43
CA PRO A 304 10.85 -14.35 33.09
C PRO A 304 11.17 -12.90 32.70
N ILE A 305 10.54 -11.90 33.30
CA ILE A 305 10.67 -10.49 32.91
C ILE A 305 11.59 -9.74 33.87
N VAL A 306 12.81 -9.40 33.43
CA VAL A 306 13.83 -8.74 34.25
C VAL A 306 13.83 -7.22 34.10
N ASN A 307 13.39 -6.72 32.95
CA ASN A 307 13.23 -5.28 32.72
C ASN A 307 12.14 -5.01 31.68
N ARG A 308 11.63 -3.77 31.71
CA ARG A 308 10.59 -3.27 30.82
C ARG A 308 10.91 -1.84 30.42
N ALA A 309 10.89 -1.55 29.13
CA ALA A 309 10.82 -0.18 28.62
C ALA A 309 9.42 0.06 28.07
N ALA A 310 8.72 1.06 28.60
CA ALA A 310 7.41 1.47 28.11
C ALA A 310 7.54 2.71 27.22
N MET A 311 6.85 2.72 26.08
CA MET A 311 6.99 3.75 25.03
C MET A 311 5.70 3.89 24.23
N ARG A 312 5.64 4.90 23.35
CA ARG A 312 4.55 5.06 22.39
C ARG A 312 4.70 4.11 21.21
N SER A 313 3.58 3.67 20.65
CA SER A 313 3.56 2.87 19.43
C SER A 313 3.99 3.71 18.23
N VAL A 314 4.77 3.11 17.34
CA VAL A 314 5.13 3.73 16.05
C VAL A 314 3.95 3.80 15.08
N TYR A 315 2.88 3.02 15.30
CA TYR A 315 1.67 3.01 14.47
C TYR A 315 0.62 4.01 14.96
N ASP A 316 0.56 4.23 16.28
CA ASP A 316 -0.44 5.07 16.93
C ASP A 316 0.15 5.69 18.21
N PRO A 317 0.58 6.96 18.21
CA PRO A 317 1.28 7.56 19.36
C PRO A 317 0.43 7.68 20.62
N GLU A 318 -0.89 7.53 20.53
CA GLU A 318 -1.80 7.47 21.69
C GLU A 318 -1.78 6.10 22.38
N ARG A 319 -1.21 5.08 21.73
CA ARG A 319 -1.09 3.72 22.24
C ARG A 319 0.25 3.51 22.92
N ARG A 320 0.20 2.93 24.12
CA ARG A 320 1.39 2.48 24.86
C ARG A 320 1.78 1.05 24.45
N VAL A 321 3.07 0.83 24.25
CA VAL A 321 3.69 -0.47 23.97
C VAL A 321 4.91 -0.68 24.87
N TYR A 322 5.38 -1.92 24.93
CA TYR A 322 6.42 -2.35 25.85
C TYR A 322 7.47 -3.18 25.13
N LEU A 323 8.73 -3.00 25.53
CA LEU A 323 9.88 -3.83 25.14
C LEU A 323 10.46 -4.48 26.39
N TYR A 324 10.62 -5.79 26.36
CA TYR A 324 11.04 -6.57 27.54
C TYR A 324 12.44 -7.12 27.39
N ASN A 325 13.16 -7.13 28.51
CA ASN A 325 14.45 -7.78 28.69
C ASN A 325 15.54 -7.33 27.69
N SER A 326 15.33 -6.20 27.02
CA SER A 326 16.36 -5.59 26.18
C SER A 326 17.56 -5.20 27.05
N ARG A 327 18.77 -5.34 26.50
CA ARG A 327 20.01 -5.01 27.21
C ARG A 327 21.13 -4.62 26.25
N SER A 328 22.22 -4.10 26.79
CA SER A 328 23.38 -3.67 26.00
C SER A 328 23.85 -4.72 25.00
N CYS A 329 23.87 -4.35 23.73
CA CYS A 329 24.40 -5.14 22.63
C CYS A 329 25.10 -4.24 21.60
N ASP A 330 25.73 -4.82 20.58
CA ASP A 330 26.48 -4.03 19.61
C ASP A 330 25.54 -3.32 18.63
N LEU A 331 24.49 -4.01 18.17
CA LEU A 331 23.53 -3.52 17.19
C LEU A 331 22.10 -3.96 17.52
N SER A 332 21.16 -3.02 17.50
CA SER A 332 19.73 -3.33 17.41
C SER A 332 19.22 -3.07 15.99
N ILE A 333 18.48 -4.03 15.43
CA ILE A 333 17.80 -3.89 14.15
C ILE A 333 16.30 -3.88 14.41
N ILE A 334 15.67 -2.74 14.15
CA ILE A 334 14.22 -2.56 14.30
C ILE A 334 13.57 -2.74 12.93
N LEU A 335 12.64 -3.69 12.82
CA LEU A 335 11.81 -3.90 11.63
C LEU A 335 10.41 -3.37 11.90
N THR A 336 9.91 -2.49 11.03
CA THR A 336 8.56 -1.93 11.16
C THR A 336 7.84 -1.87 9.83
N ASP A 337 6.54 -2.19 9.85
CA ASP A 337 5.62 -2.03 8.72
C ASP A 337 4.56 -0.97 9.04
N ALA A 338 4.87 -0.03 9.93
CA ALA A 338 4.10 1.19 10.04
C ALA A 338 4.21 1.99 8.74
N ASP A 339 3.08 2.26 8.08
CA ASP A 339 3.04 3.06 6.85
C ASP A 339 3.67 4.46 7.04
N TYR A 340 3.46 5.06 8.22
CA TYR A 340 3.96 6.38 8.59
C TYR A 340 4.35 6.35 10.06
N PRO A 341 5.54 5.85 10.38
CA PRO A 341 5.98 5.76 11.76
C PRO A 341 6.04 7.15 12.38
N ASP A 342 5.41 7.33 13.55
CA ASP A 342 5.55 8.58 14.30
C ASP A 342 7.02 8.78 14.68
N GLY A 343 7.58 9.95 14.33
CA GLY A 343 9.01 10.21 14.53
C GLY A 343 9.42 10.27 16.00
N ALA A 344 8.53 10.69 16.90
CA ALA A 344 8.84 10.72 18.33
C ALA A 344 8.77 9.32 18.94
N ALA A 345 7.75 8.53 18.60
CA ALA A 345 7.65 7.13 19.00
C ALA A 345 8.81 6.29 18.45
N LEU A 346 9.24 6.54 17.21
CA LEU A 346 10.39 5.85 16.63
C LEU A 346 11.69 6.16 17.39
N ARG A 347 11.90 7.42 17.81
CA ARG A 347 13.03 7.79 18.66
C ARG A 347 12.99 7.14 20.04
N GLU A 348 11.80 7.03 20.64
CA GLU A 348 11.62 6.31 21.90
C GLU A 348 12.00 4.85 21.75
N LEU A 349 11.53 4.17 20.70
CA LEU A 349 11.89 2.78 20.41
C LEU A 349 13.40 2.61 20.17
N CYS A 350 14.05 3.54 19.46
CA CYS A 350 15.50 3.53 19.28
C CYS A 350 16.28 3.76 20.58
N GLY A 351 15.73 4.57 21.50
CA GLY A 351 16.28 4.76 22.84
C GLY A 351 16.06 3.54 23.75
N ALA A 352 14.92 2.88 23.63
CA ALA A 352 14.59 1.66 24.35
C ALA A 352 15.32 0.42 23.79
N ALA A 353 15.82 0.43 22.56
CA ALA A 353 16.62 -0.68 22.04
C ALA A 353 18.02 -0.72 22.70
N GLY A 354 18.57 -1.92 22.92
CA GLY A 354 19.80 -2.10 23.69
C GLY A 354 21.11 -1.88 22.93
N GLY A 355 21.05 -1.71 21.61
CA GLY A 355 22.23 -1.64 20.73
C GLY A 355 23.03 -0.36 20.89
N SER A 356 24.37 -0.45 20.86
CA SER A 356 25.21 0.74 20.75
C SER A 356 24.91 1.53 19.47
N LYS A 357 24.59 0.79 18.39
CA LYS A 357 24.02 1.29 17.14
C LYS A 357 22.59 0.78 16.93
N VAL A 358 21.78 1.57 16.23
CA VAL A 358 20.40 1.22 15.87
C VAL A 358 20.19 1.42 14.37
N ARG A 359 19.79 0.33 13.70
CA ARG A 359 19.32 0.35 12.31
C ARG A 359 17.81 0.16 12.30
N VAL A 360 17.10 1.10 11.69
CA VAL A 360 15.66 0.97 11.44
C VAL A 360 15.45 0.54 10.00
N VAL A 361 14.60 -0.46 9.79
CA VAL A 361 14.16 -0.90 8.47
C VAL A 361 12.65 -0.78 8.39
N CYS A 362 12.19 0.11 7.52
CA CYS A 362 10.80 0.32 7.19
C CYS A 362 10.42 -0.55 6.00
N TRP A 363 9.48 -1.47 6.19
CA TRP A 363 9.04 -2.39 5.14
C TRP A 363 7.91 -1.82 4.26
N HIS A 364 7.49 -0.59 4.52
CA HIS A 364 6.82 0.25 3.54
C HIS A 364 7.79 1.32 3.06
N GLY A 365 7.88 1.49 1.74
CA GLY A 365 8.84 2.38 1.13
C GLY A 365 8.63 3.83 1.57
N LYS A 366 9.58 4.70 1.26
CA LYS A 366 9.40 6.13 1.50
C LYS A 366 8.35 6.67 0.52
N ARG A 367 7.09 6.71 0.98
CA ARG A 367 5.95 7.21 0.21
C ARG A 367 6.17 8.67 -0.17
N LEU A 368 5.83 9.01 -1.41
CA LEU A 368 5.86 10.37 -1.92
C LEU A 368 4.88 11.28 -1.14
N PRO A 369 5.33 12.40 -0.56
CA PRO A 369 4.42 13.39 -0.01
C PRO A 369 3.48 13.95 -1.09
N THR A 370 2.25 14.24 -0.72
CA THR A 370 1.25 14.78 -1.63
C THR A 370 0.16 15.51 -0.84
N SER A 371 -0.58 16.40 -1.50
CA SER A 371 -1.80 16.95 -0.91
C SER A 371 -3.00 16.02 -0.99
N TYR A 372 -2.97 14.93 -1.78
CA TYR A 372 -4.04 13.93 -1.73
C TYR A 372 -4.17 13.29 -0.32
N ARG A 373 -5.41 13.10 0.10
CA ARG A 373 -5.78 12.46 1.37
C ARG A 373 -5.72 10.96 1.14
N ARG A 374 -5.37 10.20 2.18
CA ARG A 374 -5.21 8.75 2.05
C ARG A 374 -6.51 8.04 1.72
N GLU A 375 -7.62 8.53 2.25
CA GLU A 375 -8.94 8.00 1.91
C GLU A 375 -9.32 8.26 0.44
N ASP A 376 -8.67 9.20 -0.24
CA ASP A 376 -8.97 9.53 -1.63
C ASP A 376 -8.08 8.77 -2.62
N ALA A 377 -6.75 8.72 -2.42
CA ALA A 377 -5.83 8.04 -3.33
C ALA A 377 -4.53 7.58 -2.64
N GLU A 378 -4.06 6.38 -2.96
CA GLU A 378 -2.75 5.86 -2.57
C GLU A 378 -1.76 5.99 -3.73
N LEU A 379 -0.67 6.73 -3.53
CA LEU A 379 0.36 6.94 -4.56
C LEU A 379 1.40 5.83 -4.47
N LEU A 380 1.50 5.01 -5.50
CA LEU A 380 2.55 4.00 -5.65
C LEU A 380 3.70 4.61 -6.45
N LEU A 381 4.39 5.57 -5.83
CA LEU A 381 5.48 6.34 -6.43
C LEU A 381 6.61 6.54 -5.42
N THR A 382 7.84 6.36 -5.88
CA THR A 382 9.04 6.54 -5.06
C THR A 382 9.37 8.03 -4.91
N ASP A 383 9.65 8.48 -3.69
CA ASP A 383 10.10 9.85 -3.44
C ASP A 383 11.53 10.11 -3.97
N ILE A 384 11.61 10.94 -5.02
CA ILE A 384 12.86 11.44 -5.58
C ILE A 384 13.06 12.94 -5.37
N THR A 385 12.33 13.55 -4.43
CA THR A 385 12.44 14.98 -4.11
C THR A 385 13.88 15.35 -3.80
N GLY A 386 14.41 16.36 -4.49
CA GLY A 386 15.80 16.82 -4.36
C GLY A 386 16.86 15.92 -5.01
N LYS A 387 16.50 14.76 -5.57
CA LYS A 387 17.47 13.82 -6.20
C LYS A 387 17.68 14.04 -7.69
N LEU A 388 16.77 14.77 -8.36
CA LEU A 388 16.86 15.11 -9.77
C LEU A 388 16.52 16.60 -9.96
N PRO A 389 17.43 17.43 -10.51
CA PRO A 389 17.17 18.86 -10.67
C PRO A 389 16.07 19.11 -11.73
N PRO A 390 15.10 20.00 -11.46
CA PRO A 390 14.15 20.45 -12.47
C PRO A 390 14.82 21.30 -13.56
N LEU A 391 14.53 21.04 -14.83
CA LEU A 391 15.10 21.73 -15.99
C LEU A 391 14.04 22.54 -16.77
N PRO A 392 14.33 23.81 -17.15
CA PRO A 392 13.49 24.59 -18.05
C PRO A 392 13.29 23.92 -19.42
N ALA A 393 12.19 24.26 -20.11
CA ALA A 393 11.89 23.70 -21.43
C ALA A 393 13.01 23.93 -22.47
N LYS A 394 13.66 25.09 -22.44
CA LYS A 394 14.76 25.46 -23.36
C LYS A 394 16.00 24.56 -23.23
N GLU A 395 16.27 24.04 -22.04
CA GLU A 395 17.40 23.14 -21.78
C GLU A 395 17.00 21.67 -21.99
N ARG A 396 15.76 21.33 -21.66
CA ARG A 396 15.26 19.95 -21.72
C ARG A 396 14.91 19.49 -23.14
N GLU A 397 14.43 20.40 -23.99
CA GLU A 397 14.01 20.05 -25.35
C GLU A 397 15.16 19.56 -26.24
N PRO A 398 16.36 20.20 -26.27
CA PRO A 398 17.53 19.68 -26.97
C PRO A 398 17.95 18.27 -26.50
N LEU A 399 17.90 18.00 -25.19
CA LEU A 399 18.24 16.69 -24.64
C LEU A 399 17.27 15.61 -25.13
N ILE A 400 15.97 15.93 -25.17
CA ILE A 400 14.95 15.01 -25.67
C ILE A 400 15.12 14.75 -27.17
N GLN A 401 15.42 15.78 -27.93
CA GLN A 401 15.61 15.67 -29.37
C GLN A 401 16.92 14.93 -29.73
N SER A 402 17.94 14.98 -28.87
CA SER A 402 19.19 14.21 -28.99
C SER A 402 19.09 12.76 -28.48
N GLY A 403 17.91 12.32 -28.05
CA GLY A 403 17.63 10.91 -27.73
C GLY A 403 17.50 10.57 -26.25
N VAL A 404 17.72 11.52 -25.33
CA VAL A 404 17.46 11.29 -23.90
C VAL A 404 15.97 11.08 -23.69
N HIS A 405 15.60 9.98 -23.04
CA HIS A 405 14.18 9.71 -22.79
C HIS A 405 13.61 10.76 -21.84
N TYR A 406 12.45 11.32 -22.17
CA TYR A 406 11.87 12.43 -21.40
C TYR A 406 11.63 12.10 -19.92
N SER A 407 11.47 10.80 -19.59
CA SER A 407 11.20 10.33 -18.22
C SER A 407 12.42 10.38 -17.32
N GLU A 408 13.61 10.57 -17.90
CA GLU A 408 14.86 10.70 -17.16
C GLU A 408 15.12 12.16 -16.74
N LEU A 409 14.23 13.07 -17.15
CA LEU A 409 14.34 14.50 -16.97
C LEU A 409 13.12 15.04 -16.21
N LEU A 410 13.36 15.88 -15.21
CA LEU A 410 12.31 16.55 -14.45
C LEU A 410 12.06 17.94 -15.06
N PRO A 411 10.85 18.31 -15.48
CA PRO A 411 10.55 19.66 -15.92
C PRO A 411 10.52 20.62 -14.74
N ALA A 412 11.03 21.84 -14.93
CA ALA A 412 10.77 22.95 -14.03
C ALA A 412 9.26 23.20 -13.93
N GLU A 413 8.75 23.31 -12.70
CA GLU A 413 7.33 23.45 -12.46
C GLU A 413 6.89 24.90 -12.68
N TYR A 414 5.80 25.09 -13.43
CA TYR A 414 5.32 26.42 -13.77
C TYR A 414 4.61 27.03 -12.56
N LYS A 415 5.06 28.22 -12.14
CA LYS A 415 4.34 29.05 -11.17
C LYS A 415 3.29 29.88 -11.91
N PRO A 416 1.99 29.66 -11.68
CA PRO A 416 0.96 30.33 -12.47
C PRO A 416 0.88 31.83 -12.18
N SER A 417 0.65 32.64 -13.23
CA SER A 417 0.43 34.09 -13.10
C SER A 417 -0.95 34.37 -12.48
N GLU A 418 -1.16 35.57 -11.92
CA GLU A 418 -2.47 35.97 -11.41
C GLU A 418 -3.55 35.98 -12.51
N ALA A 419 -3.19 36.41 -13.73
CA ALA A 419 -4.13 36.45 -14.85
C ALA A 419 -4.56 35.04 -15.26
N TYR A 420 -3.60 34.13 -15.40
CA TYR A 420 -3.90 32.74 -15.73
C TYR A 420 -4.67 32.02 -14.61
N PHE A 421 -4.36 32.31 -13.34
CA PHE A 421 -5.15 31.82 -12.21
C PHE A 421 -6.62 32.30 -12.29
N ARG A 422 -6.88 33.55 -12.67
CA ARG A 422 -8.26 34.04 -12.85
C ARG A 422 -8.99 33.27 -13.94
N GLU A 423 -8.35 33.01 -15.08
CA GLU A 423 -8.97 32.22 -16.15
C GLU A 423 -9.22 30.77 -15.73
N TYR A 424 -8.34 30.18 -14.91
CA TYR A 424 -8.57 28.88 -14.30
C TYR A 424 -9.81 28.89 -13.38
N GLU A 425 -9.95 29.87 -12.48
CA GLU A 425 -11.09 29.97 -11.57
C GLU A 425 -12.41 30.23 -12.32
N ASN A 426 -12.38 31.05 -13.38
CA ASN A 426 -13.52 31.27 -14.27
C ASN A 426 -13.91 29.99 -15.00
N GLY A 427 -12.94 29.27 -15.55
CA GLY A 427 -13.14 27.98 -16.19
C GLY A 427 -13.74 26.95 -15.23
N LEU A 428 -13.21 26.84 -14.02
CA LEU A 428 -13.72 25.93 -13.01
C LEU A 428 -15.20 26.19 -12.70
N LYS A 429 -15.60 27.46 -12.52
CA LYS A 429 -17.01 27.82 -12.26
C LYS A 429 -17.94 27.43 -13.40
N LEU A 430 -17.53 27.65 -14.65
CA LEU A 430 -18.34 27.35 -15.83
C LEU A 430 -18.43 25.85 -16.11
N TRP A 431 -17.35 25.11 -15.86
CA TRP A 431 -17.20 23.72 -16.32
C TRP A 431 -17.26 22.67 -15.21
N ALA A 432 -17.45 23.07 -13.95
CA ALA A 432 -17.62 22.12 -12.83
C ALA A 432 -18.78 21.15 -13.06
N LYS A 433 -19.93 21.64 -13.54
CA LYS A 433 -21.11 20.80 -13.79
C LYS A 433 -20.90 19.80 -14.94
N PRO A 434 -20.42 20.20 -16.14
CA PRO A 434 -20.04 19.26 -17.19
C PRO A 434 -19.03 18.19 -16.72
N ASN A 435 -18.01 18.57 -15.96
CA ASN A 435 -17.07 17.60 -15.37
C ASN A 435 -17.77 16.63 -14.40
N ALA A 436 -18.69 17.13 -13.58
CA ALA A 436 -19.45 16.30 -12.65
C ALA A 436 -20.38 15.30 -13.36
N ASP A 437 -20.96 15.69 -14.50
CA ASP A 437 -21.77 14.80 -15.35
C ASP A 437 -20.94 13.75 -16.06
N ALA A 438 -19.74 14.10 -16.52
CA ALA A 438 -18.77 13.13 -17.04
C ALA A 438 -18.34 12.12 -15.96
N VAL A 439 -18.03 12.59 -14.75
CA VAL A 439 -17.70 11.73 -13.59
C VAL A 439 -18.86 10.79 -13.29
N ARG A 440 -20.10 11.30 -13.21
CA ARG A 440 -21.31 10.50 -12.99
C ARG A 440 -21.39 9.35 -13.99
N THR A 441 -21.26 9.65 -15.27
CA THR A 441 -21.37 8.66 -16.36
C THR A 441 -20.33 7.54 -16.22
N VAL A 442 -19.08 7.93 -15.98
CA VAL A 442 -17.98 6.97 -15.78
C VAL A 442 -18.19 6.15 -14.51
N ALA A 443 -18.53 6.79 -13.40
CA ALA A 443 -18.71 6.14 -12.10
C ALA A 443 -19.88 5.14 -12.11
N GLU A 444 -21.02 5.51 -12.68
CA GLU A 444 -22.19 4.62 -12.83
C GLU A 444 -21.86 3.40 -13.68
N THR A 445 -21.12 3.59 -14.77
CA THR A 445 -20.71 2.48 -15.65
C THR A 445 -19.76 1.52 -14.92
N ILE A 446 -18.74 2.04 -14.24
CA ILE A 446 -17.80 1.23 -13.46
C ILE A 446 -18.55 0.45 -12.37
N TRP A 447 -19.48 1.11 -11.67
CA TRP A 447 -20.26 0.48 -10.62
C TRP A 447 -21.18 -0.61 -11.16
N ALA A 448 -21.90 -0.36 -12.26
CA ALA A 448 -22.76 -1.35 -12.90
C ALA A 448 -21.97 -2.59 -13.37
N GLU A 449 -20.75 -2.39 -13.86
CA GLU A 449 -19.91 -3.46 -14.39
C GLU A 449 -19.17 -4.27 -13.31
N LYS A 450 -18.70 -3.61 -12.24
CA LYS A 450 -17.75 -4.20 -11.28
C LYS A 450 -18.22 -4.16 -9.83
N GLY A 451 -19.15 -3.26 -9.48
CA GLY A 451 -19.70 -3.10 -8.14
C GLY A 451 -18.61 -2.93 -7.08
N ARG A 452 -18.76 -3.64 -5.94
CA ARG A 452 -17.79 -3.62 -4.83
C ARG A 452 -16.41 -4.17 -5.18
N ARG A 453 -16.27 -4.92 -6.27
CA ARG A 453 -15.00 -5.49 -6.73
C ARG A 453 -14.14 -4.48 -7.49
N ALA A 454 -14.69 -3.30 -7.81
CA ALA A 454 -13.99 -2.27 -8.58
C ALA A 454 -12.74 -1.77 -7.84
N VAL A 455 -11.63 -1.70 -8.56
CA VAL A 455 -10.34 -1.17 -8.08
C VAL A 455 -9.93 -0.06 -9.03
N LEU A 456 -9.92 1.17 -8.53
CA LEU A 456 -9.61 2.34 -9.35
C LEU A 456 -8.09 2.46 -9.47
N VAL A 457 -7.57 2.46 -10.69
CA VAL A 457 -6.13 2.58 -10.96
C VAL A 457 -5.88 3.78 -11.86
N SER A 458 -5.63 4.91 -11.24
CA SER A 458 -5.36 6.17 -11.91
C SER A 458 -3.96 6.22 -12.50
N LEU A 459 -3.88 6.68 -13.74
CA LEU A 459 -2.62 7.02 -14.38
C LEU A 459 -2.17 8.38 -13.85
N ALA A 460 -0.99 8.39 -13.23
CA ALA A 460 -0.51 9.50 -12.42
C ALA A 460 -0.60 10.86 -13.14
N ARG A 461 -0.99 11.88 -12.37
CA ARG A 461 -1.33 13.25 -12.78
C ARG A 461 -2.79 13.42 -13.18
N ALA A 462 -3.16 13.28 -14.45
CA ALA A 462 -4.52 13.61 -14.88
C ALA A 462 -5.56 12.57 -14.46
N GLY A 463 -5.17 11.30 -14.35
CA GLY A 463 -6.05 10.24 -13.86
C GLY A 463 -6.35 10.34 -12.38
N THR A 464 -5.35 10.68 -11.56
CA THR A 464 -5.48 10.74 -10.09
C THR A 464 -6.71 11.53 -9.61
N PRO A 465 -6.92 12.79 -10.03
CA PRO A 465 -8.11 13.54 -9.62
C PRO A 465 -9.42 12.98 -10.20
N ALA A 466 -9.41 12.44 -11.42
CA ALA A 466 -10.59 11.80 -11.99
C ALA A 466 -10.99 10.57 -11.15
N GLY A 467 -10.02 9.75 -10.75
CA GLY A 467 -10.23 8.62 -9.86
C GLY A 467 -10.74 9.03 -8.47
N VAL A 468 -10.25 10.14 -7.91
CA VAL A 468 -10.78 10.69 -6.65
C VAL A 468 -12.25 11.07 -6.79
N LEU A 469 -12.62 11.79 -7.85
CA LEU A 469 -14.01 12.21 -8.09
C LEU A 469 -14.93 11.00 -8.30
N ILE A 470 -14.49 9.99 -9.05
CA ILE A 470 -15.22 8.73 -9.24
C ILE A 470 -15.40 7.99 -7.91
N LYS A 471 -14.34 7.87 -7.10
CA LYS A 471 -14.41 7.25 -5.77
C LYS A 471 -15.40 7.97 -4.87
N ARG A 472 -15.32 9.30 -4.79
CA ARG A 472 -16.22 10.12 -3.97
C ARG A 472 -17.67 10.03 -4.42
N TYR A 473 -17.92 10.02 -5.73
CA TYR A 473 -19.25 9.79 -6.29
C TYR A 473 -19.83 8.45 -5.82
N ILE A 474 -19.07 7.36 -5.98
CA ILE A 474 -19.51 6.00 -5.60
C ILE A 474 -19.74 5.93 -4.09
N ARG A 475 -18.84 6.50 -3.29
CA ARG A 475 -18.99 6.58 -1.84
C ARG A 475 -20.26 7.33 -1.42
N LYS A 476 -20.55 8.46 -2.06
CA LYS A 476 -21.72 9.28 -1.72
C LYS A 476 -23.03 8.61 -2.13
N LYS A 477 -23.08 7.97 -3.31
CA LYS A 477 -24.29 7.33 -3.83
C LYS A 477 -24.57 5.95 -3.22
N TYR A 478 -23.55 5.11 -3.14
CA TYR A 478 -23.70 3.69 -2.78
C TYR A 478 -23.25 3.38 -1.35
N GLY A 479 -22.65 4.35 -0.63
CA GLY A 479 -22.13 4.12 0.72
C GLY A 479 -20.91 3.19 0.75
N VAL A 480 -20.23 2.99 -0.38
CA VAL A 480 -19.09 2.08 -0.53
C VAL A 480 -17.83 2.85 -0.89
N SER A 481 -16.75 2.63 -0.15
CA SER A 481 -15.43 3.11 -0.54
C SER A 481 -14.72 2.07 -1.39
N LEU A 482 -14.12 2.48 -2.50
CA LEU A 482 -13.34 1.60 -3.38
C LEU A 482 -11.83 1.82 -3.18
N PRO A 483 -10.99 0.79 -3.34
CA PRO A 483 -9.55 0.99 -3.41
C PRO A 483 -9.21 1.89 -4.60
N HIS A 484 -8.29 2.83 -4.39
CA HIS A 484 -7.86 3.76 -5.43
C HIS A 484 -6.35 3.99 -5.35
N TYR A 485 -5.66 3.57 -6.41
CA TYR A 485 -4.22 3.70 -6.57
C TYR A 485 -3.89 4.69 -7.68
N SER A 486 -2.81 5.44 -7.51
CA SER A 486 -2.22 6.28 -8.55
C SER A 486 -0.84 5.74 -8.91
N ILE A 487 -0.67 5.32 -10.17
CA ILE A 487 0.53 4.61 -10.63
C ILE A 487 1.15 5.30 -11.85
N SER A 488 2.42 5.00 -12.10
CA SER A 488 3.14 5.53 -13.26
C SER A 488 2.85 4.76 -14.55
N ILE A 489 2.70 5.51 -15.64
CA ILE A 489 2.78 5.00 -17.01
C ILE A 489 3.59 5.97 -17.86
N ILE A 490 4.50 5.45 -18.67
CA ILE A 490 5.44 6.24 -19.44
C ILE A 490 5.39 5.75 -20.90
N VAL A 491 5.01 6.64 -21.82
CA VAL A 491 5.03 6.35 -23.26
C VAL A 491 6.43 5.94 -23.67
N GLY A 492 6.56 4.77 -24.30
CA GLY A 492 7.84 4.18 -24.71
C GLY A 492 8.56 3.36 -23.63
N ARG A 493 8.09 3.37 -22.37
CA ARG A 493 8.63 2.53 -21.28
C ARG A 493 7.59 1.59 -20.65
N GLY A 494 6.30 1.86 -20.82
CA GLY A 494 5.21 1.02 -20.32
C GLY A 494 4.66 1.46 -18.96
N ILE A 495 3.90 0.56 -18.34
CA ILE A 495 3.34 0.71 -17.00
C ILE A 495 4.37 0.35 -15.93
N ASP A 496 4.26 0.95 -14.76
CA ASP A 496 5.05 0.54 -13.60
C ASP A 496 4.72 -0.89 -13.18
N ARG A 497 5.68 -1.79 -13.41
CA ARG A 497 5.53 -3.22 -13.12
C ARG A 497 5.34 -3.47 -11.63
N ARG A 498 6.11 -2.80 -10.76
CA ARG A 498 6.06 -3.02 -9.31
C ARG A 498 4.74 -2.52 -8.72
N ALA A 499 4.24 -1.39 -9.21
CA ALA A 499 2.93 -0.90 -8.79
C ALA A 499 1.81 -1.87 -9.20
N MET A 500 1.91 -2.48 -10.38
CA MET A 500 0.95 -3.52 -10.81
C MET A 500 1.04 -4.79 -9.96
N GLU A 501 2.24 -5.29 -9.66
CA GLU A 501 2.44 -6.42 -8.75
C GLU A 501 1.84 -6.13 -7.37
N TYR A 502 2.04 -4.92 -6.83
CA TYR A 502 1.46 -4.46 -5.56
C TYR A 502 -0.07 -4.49 -5.55
N ILE A 503 -0.71 -4.05 -6.65
CA ILE A 503 -2.17 -4.03 -6.78
C ILE A 503 -2.69 -5.45 -6.95
N LEU A 504 -2.08 -6.27 -7.79
CA LEU A 504 -2.52 -7.64 -8.08
C LEU A 504 -2.32 -8.59 -6.89
N ALA A 505 -1.31 -8.33 -6.05
CA ALA A 505 -1.15 -9.00 -4.75
C ALA A 505 -2.27 -8.64 -3.76
N ARG A 506 -3.01 -7.56 -4.01
CA ARG A 506 -4.06 -7.04 -3.13
C ARG A 506 -5.47 -7.12 -3.67
N HIS A 507 -5.64 -7.31 -4.96
CA HIS A 507 -6.93 -7.15 -5.59
C HIS A 507 -7.09 -8.10 -6.76
N PRO A 508 -8.31 -8.61 -7.00
CA PRO A 508 -8.56 -9.42 -8.18
C PRO A 508 -8.40 -8.56 -9.44
N ALA A 509 -7.72 -9.11 -10.43
CA ALA A 509 -7.34 -8.38 -11.63
C ALA A 509 -8.55 -7.95 -12.48
N ASP A 510 -9.66 -8.70 -12.46
CA ASP A 510 -10.90 -8.35 -13.17
C ASP A 510 -11.64 -7.15 -12.53
N GLY A 511 -11.32 -6.82 -11.28
CA GLY A 511 -11.78 -5.63 -10.59
C GLY A 511 -11.09 -4.33 -11.05
N ILE A 512 -9.90 -4.41 -11.66
CA ILE A 512 -9.09 -3.24 -12.01
C ILE A 512 -9.76 -2.42 -13.10
N GLN A 513 -9.91 -1.11 -12.87
CA GLN A 513 -10.29 -0.11 -13.85
C GLN A 513 -9.21 0.96 -13.96
N PHE A 514 -8.55 1.05 -15.11
CA PHE A 514 -7.61 2.14 -15.37
C PHE A 514 -8.36 3.45 -15.63
N ILE A 515 -7.84 4.56 -15.11
CA ILE A 515 -8.48 5.89 -15.19
C ILE A 515 -7.46 6.93 -15.67
N ASP A 516 -7.87 7.75 -16.63
CA ASP A 516 -7.16 8.99 -17.00
C ASP A 516 -8.16 10.16 -17.06
N GLY A 517 -7.66 11.39 -17.13
CA GLY A 517 -8.51 12.57 -17.27
C GLY A 517 -9.11 12.67 -18.68
N TRP A 518 -8.29 12.44 -19.71
CA TRP A 518 -8.71 12.52 -21.12
C TRP A 518 -7.81 11.73 -22.06
N THR A 519 -8.28 11.50 -23.28
CA THR A 519 -7.45 11.00 -24.38
C THR A 519 -7.56 11.87 -25.63
N GLY A 520 -6.42 12.39 -26.10
CA GLY A 520 -6.38 13.23 -27.31
C GLY A 520 -6.18 12.44 -28.60
N LYS A 521 -5.27 11.44 -28.60
CA LYS A 521 -4.97 10.59 -29.77
C LYS A 521 -4.57 9.16 -29.42
N GLY A 522 -4.82 8.72 -28.19
CA GLY A 522 -4.65 7.34 -27.75
C GLY A 522 -3.21 6.87 -27.47
N MET A 523 -2.26 7.77 -27.24
CA MET A 523 -0.88 7.35 -26.91
C MET A 523 -0.82 6.53 -25.63
N ILE A 524 -1.53 6.97 -24.59
CA ILE A 524 -1.60 6.27 -23.31
C ILE A 524 -2.37 4.96 -23.44
N THR A 525 -3.53 4.96 -24.12
CA THR A 525 -4.31 3.74 -24.39
C THR A 525 -3.48 2.65 -25.08
N ARG A 526 -2.70 3.02 -26.11
CA ARG A 526 -1.80 2.08 -26.79
C ARG A 526 -0.64 1.62 -25.90
N THR A 527 -0.08 2.54 -25.11
CA THR A 527 1.02 2.21 -24.17
C THR A 527 0.54 1.22 -23.11
N LEU A 528 -0.65 1.44 -22.54
CA LEU A 528 -1.25 0.55 -21.55
C LEU A 528 -1.47 -0.84 -22.14
N ARG A 529 -2.14 -0.92 -23.29
CA ARG A 529 -2.39 -2.20 -23.97
C ARG A 529 -1.09 -2.96 -24.23
N SER A 530 -0.10 -2.31 -24.83
CA SER A 530 1.21 -2.93 -25.09
C SER A 530 1.91 -3.39 -23.82
N ALA A 531 1.78 -2.64 -22.72
CA ALA A 531 2.40 -3.01 -21.45
C ALA A 531 1.70 -4.21 -20.80
N LEU A 532 0.36 -4.25 -20.86
CA LEU A 532 -0.43 -5.36 -20.31
C LEU A 532 -0.30 -6.64 -21.14
N GLU A 533 -0.18 -6.54 -22.46
CA GLU A 533 0.12 -7.67 -23.35
C GLU A 533 1.46 -8.36 -23.02
N GLN A 534 2.42 -7.60 -22.46
CA GLN A 534 3.74 -8.09 -22.07
C GLN A 534 3.81 -8.49 -20.59
N PHE A 535 2.78 -8.18 -19.80
CA PHE A 535 2.73 -8.50 -18.38
C PHE A 535 2.30 -9.96 -18.19
N PRO A 536 2.88 -10.72 -17.23
CA PRO A 536 2.55 -12.14 -17.00
C PRO A 536 1.18 -12.32 -16.30
N LEU A 537 0.11 -11.79 -16.89
CA LEU A 537 -1.24 -11.77 -16.34
C LEU A 537 -1.83 -13.18 -16.11
N TYR A 538 -1.34 -14.20 -16.81
CA TYR A 538 -1.74 -15.59 -16.59
C TYR A 538 -1.40 -16.08 -15.18
N GLU A 539 -0.33 -15.57 -14.56
CA GLU A 539 0.06 -15.88 -13.17
C GLU A 539 -0.97 -15.36 -12.17
N TYR A 540 -1.78 -14.38 -12.59
CA TYR A 540 -2.84 -13.76 -11.81
C TYR A 540 -4.25 -14.20 -12.26
N GLY A 541 -4.35 -15.32 -12.99
CA GLY A 541 -5.63 -15.90 -13.41
C GLY A 541 -6.34 -15.14 -14.53
N ILE A 542 -5.64 -14.29 -15.27
CA ILE A 542 -6.18 -13.52 -16.40
C ILE A 542 -5.74 -14.14 -17.72
N GLY A 543 -6.72 -14.75 -18.41
CA GLY A 543 -6.58 -15.24 -19.77
C GLY A 543 -6.67 -14.12 -20.82
N ARG A 544 -6.35 -14.46 -22.07
CA ARG A 544 -6.44 -13.53 -23.21
C ARG A 544 -7.84 -12.97 -23.43
N ASP A 545 -8.87 -13.75 -23.09
CA ASP A 545 -10.28 -13.37 -23.17
C ASP A 545 -10.64 -12.17 -22.27
N LYS A 546 -9.93 -11.99 -21.16
CA LYS A 546 -10.15 -10.87 -20.22
C LYS A 546 -9.24 -9.67 -20.49
N LEU A 547 -8.18 -9.83 -21.29
CA LEU A 547 -7.20 -8.80 -21.58
C LEU A 547 -7.83 -7.56 -22.23
N GLU A 548 -8.78 -7.75 -23.16
CA GLU A 548 -9.43 -6.63 -23.85
C GLU A 548 -10.12 -5.70 -22.86
N ARG A 549 -10.85 -6.26 -21.90
CA ARG A 549 -11.57 -5.50 -20.87
C ARG A 549 -10.62 -4.86 -19.86
N LEU A 550 -9.53 -5.54 -19.49
CA LEU A 550 -8.52 -4.97 -18.60
C LEU A 550 -7.79 -3.77 -19.24
N CYS A 551 -7.63 -3.77 -20.57
CA CYS A 551 -7.00 -2.69 -21.32
C CYS A 551 -7.89 -1.46 -21.52
N GLU A 552 -9.18 -1.51 -21.15
CA GLU A 552 -10.09 -0.39 -21.31
C GLU A 552 -9.79 0.71 -20.28
N ILE A 553 -9.44 1.89 -20.78
CA ILE A 553 -9.25 3.08 -19.95
C ILE A 553 -10.57 3.83 -19.82
N ALA A 554 -10.91 4.18 -18.59
CA ALA A 554 -11.97 5.13 -18.27
C ALA A 554 -11.44 6.56 -18.37
N VAL A 555 -12.09 7.43 -19.13
CA VAL A 555 -11.71 8.84 -19.24
C VAL A 555 -12.91 9.76 -19.04
N LEU A 556 -12.70 10.96 -18.49
CA LEU A 556 -13.80 11.93 -18.38
C LEU A 556 -14.18 12.47 -19.76
N THR A 557 -13.20 12.66 -20.65
CA THR A 557 -13.43 13.08 -22.03
C THR A 557 -12.56 12.34 -23.04
N ASP A 558 -13.18 12.00 -24.16
CA ASP A 558 -12.56 11.34 -25.31
C ASP A 558 -12.99 12.02 -26.62
N PRO A 559 -12.40 13.19 -26.96
CA PRO A 559 -12.66 13.85 -28.24
C PRO A 559 -12.18 13.02 -29.45
N ALA A 560 -11.33 12.01 -29.22
CA ALA A 560 -10.77 11.20 -30.28
C ALA A 560 -11.67 10.04 -30.71
N GLY A 561 -12.62 9.62 -29.86
CA GLY A 561 -13.49 8.48 -30.09
C GLY A 561 -12.73 7.14 -30.05
N LEU A 562 -11.94 6.94 -29.01
CA LEU A 562 -11.05 5.78 -28.81
C LEU A 562 -11.44 4.90 -27.62
N CYS A 563 -12.12 5.45 -26.62
CA CYS A 563 -12.48 4.78 -25.37
C CYS A 563 -14.00 4.56 -25.33
N ARG A 564 -14.43 3.31 -25.15
CA ARG A 564 -15.82 2.98 -24.86
C ARG A 564 -16.29 3.64 -23.56
N LEU A 565 -15.47 3.54 -22.51
CA LEU A 565 -15.78 4.05 -21.19
C LEU A 565 -15.32 5.52 -21.10
N CYS A 566 -16.13 6.44 -21.60
CA CYS A 566 -15.90 7.87 -21.47
C CYS A 566 -17.13 8.60 -20.93
N GLY A 567 -16.90 9.74 -20.25
CA GLY A 567 -17.99 10.60 -19.79
C GLY A 567 -18.62 11.42 -20.91
N THR A 568 -17.82 11.87 -21.88
CA THR A 568 -18.26 12.61 -23.07
C THR A 568 -17.25 12.49 -24.21
N HIS A 569 -17.72 12.69 -25.44
CA HIS A 569 -16.88 12.85 -26.63
C HIS A 569 -16.59 14.34 -26.97
N GLU A 570 -17.04 15.29 -26.14
CA GLU A 570 -16.73 16.71 -26.31
C GLU A 570 -15.33 17.05 -25.78
N ASP A 571 -14.55 17.85 -26.51
CA ASP A 571 -13.30 18.43 -26.02
C ASP A 571 -13.59 19.54 -25.01
N MET A 572 -13.75 19.16 -23.75
CA MET A 572 -14.15 20.05 -22.65
C MET A 572 -12.97 20.58 -21.82
N PHE A 573 -13.20 21.67 -21.09
CA PHE A 573 -12.25 22.16 -20.09
C PHE A 573 -12.14 21.19 -18.91
N ILE A 574 -10.93 20.70 -18.64
CA ILE A 574 -10.63 19.83 -17.50
C ILE A 574 -9.69 20.57 -16.54
N PRO A 575 -10.15 20.95 -15.33
CA PRO A 575 -9.35 21.74 -14.39
C PRO A 575 -7.97 21.14 -14.08
N CYS A 576 -7.86 19.82 -13.96
CA CYS A 576 -6.59 19.15 -13.65
C CYS A 576 -5.53 19.23 -14.75
N ALA A 577 -5.90 19.68 -15.97
CA ALA A 577 -4.94 19.94 -17.04
C ALA A 577 -4.23 21.30 -16.90
N CYS A 578 -4.81 22.25 -16.16
CA CYS A 578 -4.47 23.67 -16.26
C CYS A 578 -3.27 24.10 -15.43
N LEU A 579 -3.07 23.59 -14.22
CA LEU A 579 -2.05 24.13 -13.29
C LEU A 579 -0.97 23.12 -12.90
N ASN A 580 -0.75 22.09 -13.73
CA ASN A 580 0.24 21.05 -13.47
C ASN A 580 0.12 20.42 -12.06
N SER A 581 1.16 20.50 -11.21
CA SER A 581 1.20 19.88 -9.88
C SER A 581 0.26 20.57 -8.90
N VAL A 582 0.02 21.86 -9.10
CA VAL A 582 -0.80 22.73 -8.22
C VAL A 582 -2.26 22.28 -8.20
N VAL A 583 -2.74 21.53 -9.19
CA VAL A 583 -4.09 20.92 -9.23
C VAL A 583 -4.05 19.39 -9.18
N SER A 584 -2.89 18.83 -8.87
CA SER A 584 -2.62 17.41 -9.03
C SER A 584 -1.73 16.87 -7.92
N GLY A 585 -2.02 17.24 -6.68
CA GLY A 585 -1.38 16.64 -5.51
C GLY A 585 0.03 17.14 -5.21
N LEU A 586 0.46 18.24 -5.83
CA LEU A 586 1.81 18.83 -5.69
C LEU A 586 2.98 17.88 -6.03
N PHE A 587 2.74 16.80 -6.75
CA PHE A 587 3.82 15.91 -7.20
C PHE A 587 4.06 16.06 -8.70
N SER A 588 5.27 15.80 -9.16
CA SER A 588 5.71 15.96 -10.54
C SER A 588 5.10 14.95 -11.51
N ARG A 589 5.45 15.06 -12.80
CA ARG A 589 5.37 13.90 -13.69
C ARG A 589 6.17 12.73 -13.11
N THR A 590 5.86 11.52 -13.54
CA THR A 590 6.65 10.35 -13.15
C THR A 590 7.98 10.28 -13.90
N VAL A 591 8.98 9.71 -13.22
CA VAL A 591 10.38 9.62 -13.61
C VAL A 591 10.80 8.15 -13.56
N LEU A 592 11.53 7.73 -14.59
CA LEU A 592 12.20 6.45 -14.64
C LEU A 592 13.60 6.72 -15.19
N LYS A 593 14.59 6.60 -14.31
CA LYS A 593 16.01 6.88 -14.58
C LYS A 593 16.87 5.85 -13.85
N ASP A 594 17.73 5.17 -14.61
CA ASP A 594 18.66 4.19 -14.07
C ASP A 594 19.61 4.84 -13.05
N GLY A 595 19.95 4.08 -12.00
CA GLY A 595 20.76 4.55 -10.87
C GLY A 595 20.01 5.41 -9.85
N LEU A 596 18.85 5.98 -10.21
CA LEU A 596 17.96 6.69 -9.28
C LEU A 596 16.81 5.81 -8.78
N ILE A 597 16.24 4.99 -9.68
CA ILE A 597 15.15 4.04 -9.40
C ILE A 597 15.70 2.63 -9.57
N GLN A 598 15.56 1.79 -8.55
CA GLN A 598 15.95 0.38 -8.62
C GLN A 598 14.82 -0.47 -9.22
N PRO A 599 15.10 -1.69 -9.74
CA PRO A 599 14.06 -2.57 -10.28
C PRO A 599 12.96 -2.96 -9.28
N GLU A 600 13.22 -2.86 -7.98
CA GLU A 600 12.30 -3.16 -6.88
C GLU A 600 11.51 -1.93 -6.41
N ASP A 601 11.87 -0.74 -6.91
CA ASP A 601 11.21 0.51 -6.59
C ASP A 601 10.02 0.73 -7.52
N PHE A 602 9.02 1.47 -7.03
CA PHE A 602 8.10 2.14 -7.94
C PHE A 602 8.84 3.22 -8.74
N HIS A 603 8.30 3.57 -9.91
CA HIS A 603 8.73 4.74 -10.64
C HIS A 603 8.70 5.99 -9.74
N GLY A 604 9.64 6.91 -9.96
CA GLY A 604 9.82 8.07 -9.10
C GLY A 604 8.88 9.22 -9.41
N ALA A 605 8.64 10.08 -8.42
CA ALA A 605 8.19 11.45 -8.63
C ALA A 605 8.74 12.37 -7.52
N ALA A 606 8.78 13.67 -7.79
CA ALA A 606 9.23 14.69 -6.85
C ALA A 606 8.03 15.45 -6.29
N TYR A 607 8.08 15.80 -5.01
CA TYR A 607 7.10 16.65 -4.34
C TYR A 607 7.54 18.12 -4.38
N PHE A 608 6.61 19.01 -4.71
CA PHE A 608 6.82 20.47 -4.81
C PHE A 608 6.17 21.18 -3.61
N GLY A 609 6.69 20.93 -2.41
CA GLY A 609 6.16 21.49 -1.17
C GLY A 609 6.19 23.01 -1.10
N GLU A 610 7.12 23.65 -1.82
CA GLU A 610 7.21 25.10 -1.97
C GLU A 610 5.99 25.73 -2.65
N LEU A 611 5.21 24.94 -3.40
CA LEU A 611 3.99 25.38 -4.07
C LEU A 611 2.72 25.17 -3.22
N ALA A 612 2.83 24.66 -1.99
CA ALA A 612 1.68 24.40 -1.12
C ALA A 612 0.72 25.59 -0.93
N PRO A 613 1.18 26.86 -0.80
CA PRO A 613 0.27 28.01 -0.71
C PRO A 613 -0.59 28.24 -1.95
N LEU A 614 -0.16 27.72 -3.10
CA LEU A 614 -0.87 27.84 -4.37
C LEU A 614 -1.78 26.64 -4.65
N ASP A 615 -1.72 25.58 -3.84
CA ASP A 615 -2.42 24.33 -4.10
C ASP A 615 -3.92 24.56 -4.30
N ARG A 616 -4.45 23.97 -5.37
CA ARG A 616 -5.85 23.97 -5.78
C ARG A 616 -6.42 22.57 -5.92
N THR A 617 -5.65 21.54 -5.55
CA THR A 617 -6.03 20.12 -5.67
C THR A 617 -7.41 19.87 -5.05
N TYR A 618 -7.63 20.25 -3.78
CA TYR A 618 -8.96 20.09 -3.18
C TYR A 618 -9.98 21.14 -3.59
N GLY A 619 -9.54 22.38 -3.86
CA GLY A 619 -10.46 23.43 -4.27
C GLY A 619 -11.28 23.06 -5.50
N PHE A 620 -10.67 22.41 -6.50
CA PHE A 620 -11.42 21.99 -7.69
C PHE A 620 -12.15 20.66 -7.50
N ILE A 621 -11.59 19.71 -6.72
CA ILE A 621 -12.28 18.45 -6.39
C ILE A 621 -13.61 18.77 -5.71
N GLU A 622 -13.59 19.66 -4.71
CA GLU A 622 -14.77 20.07 -3.95
C GLU A 622 -15.76 20.87 -4.81
N ALA A 623 -15.28 21.70 -5.75
CA ALA A 623 -16.13 22.42 -6.69
C ALA A 623 -16.89 21.48 -7.64
N ILE A 624 -16.23 20.44 -8.18
CA ILE A 624 -16.88 19.43 -9.04
C ILE A 624 -17.81 18.56 -8.21
N GLU A 625 -17.37 18.11 -7.02
CA GLU A 625 -18.19 17.32 -6.09
C GLU A 625 -19.50 18.04 -5.72
N SER A 626 -19.44 19.35 -5.50
CA SER A 626 -20.62 20.18 -5.20
C SER A 626 -21.60 20.28 -6.37
N ALA A 627 -21.16 20.03 -7.60
CA ALA A 627 -22.00 20.03 -8.80
C ALA A 627 -22.53 18.63 -9.19
N MET A 628 -22.15 17.58 -8.45
CA MET A 628 -22.56 16.20 -8.75
C MET A 628 -24.06 15.99 -8.57
N THR A 629 -24.60 15.11 -9.42
CA THR A 629 -25.98 14.63 -9.31
C THR A 629 -25.98 13.11 -9.32
N TYR A 630 -26.86 12.48 -8.55
CA TYR A 630 -26.79 11.05 -8.24
C TYR A 630 -27.82 10.18 -9.00
N GLY A 631 -28.33 10.67 -10.13
CA GLY A 631 -29.19 9.91 -11.03
C GLY A 631 -28.43 8.82 -11.80
N SER A 632 -29.16 8.01 -12.58
CA SER A 632 -28.56 7.11 -13.57
C SER A 632 -27.90 7.91 -14.70
N ALA A 633 -26.95 7.29 -15.38
CA ALA A 633 -26.31 7.85 -16.55
C ALA A 633 -26.02 6.74 -17.56
N GLU A 634 -26.05 7.09 -18.84
CA GLU A 634 -25.71 6.20 -19.96
C GLU A 634 -24.44 6.71 -20.63
N LEU A 635 -23.65 5.77 -21.16
CA LEU A 635 -22.48 6.13 -21.96
C LEU A 635 -22.91 6.92 -23.21
N PRO A 636 -22.10 7.89 -23.65
CA PRO A 636 -22.35 8.56 -24.92
C PRO A 636 -22.29 7.53 -26.08
N PRO A 637 -23.03 7.76 -27.18
CA PRO A 637 -22.98 6.90 -28.34
C PRO A 637 -21.55 6.87 -28.92
N PRO A 638 -21.07 5.72 -29.44
CA PRO A 638 -19.71 5.61 -29.94
C PRO A 638 -19.37 6.66 -31.00
N ALA A 639 -18.36 7.48 -30.74
CA ALA A 639 -17.74 8.33 -31.76
C ALA A 639 -16.69 7.53 -32.53
N TYR A 640 -16.88 7.32 -33.83
CA TYR A 640 -15.90 6.58 -34.64
C TYR A 640 -14.67 7.44 -34.98
N GLY A 641 -13.57 7.31 -34.22
CA GLY A 641 -12.15 7.41 -34.64
C GLY A 641 -11.64 8.62 -35.47
N LYS A 642 -12.39 9.72 -35.59
CA LYS A 642 -12.01 10.85 -36.46
C LYS A 642 -10.83 11.68 -35.92
N GLY A 643 -10.54 11.61 -34.63
CA GLY A 643 -9.50 12.44 -34.01
C GLY A 643 -8.09 12.21 -34.59
N LEU A 644 -7.70 10.95 -34.80
CA LEU A 644 -6.39 10.63 -35.40
C LEU A 644 -6.32 11.06 -36.87
N ALA A 645 -7.42 10.92 -37.61
CA ALA A 645 -7.52 11.38 -39.00
C ALA A 645 -7.36 12.90 -39.07
N GLU A 646 -8.09 13.65 -38.25
CA GLU A 646 -7.94 15.10 -38.14
C GLU A 646 -6.54 15.52 -37.71
N THR A 647 -5.92 14.78 -36.76
CA THR A 647 -4.52 15.05 -36.37
C THR A 647 -3.56 14.92 -37.56
N ARG A 648 -3.77 13.94 -38.45
CA ARG A 648 -2.98 13.78 -39.68
C ARG A 648 -3.27 14.90 -40.69
N GLU A 649 -4.53 15.32 -40.81
CA GLU A 649 -4.92 16.46 -41.66
C GLU A 649 -4.19 17.74 -41.20
N ILE A 650 -4.18 18.01 -39.90
CA ILE A 650 -3.46 19.16 -39.31
C ILE A 650 -1.96 19.03 -39.56
N ALA A 651 -1.36 17.86 -39.29
CA ALA A 651 0.07 17.65 -39.52
C ALA A 651 0.47 17.95 -40.97
N ALA A 652 -0.33 17.47 -41.94
CA ALA A 652 -0.11 17.73 -43.35
C ALA A 652 -0.30 19.22 -43.71
N ALA A 653 -1.36 19.86 -43.21
CA ALA A 653 -1.68 21.27 -43.50
C ALA A 653 -0.58 22.24 -43.03
N PHE A 654 0.14 21.90 -41.96
CA PHE A 654 1.20 22.71 -41.37
C PHE A 654 2.61 22.16 -41.64
N GLY A 655 2.77 21.16 -42.51
CA GLY A 655 4.09 20.63 -42.89
C GLY A 655 4.84 19.89 -41.77
N VAL A 656 4.14 19.43 -40.73
CA VAL A 656 4.72 18.75 -39.57
C VAL A 656 4.90 17.27 -39.88
N ARG A 657 6.16 16.82 -40.08
CA ARG A 657 6.46 15.42 -40.45
C ARG A 657 6.17 14.42 -39.33
N ASP A 658 6.52 14.74 -38.09
CA ASP A 658 6.27 13.86 -36.94
C ASP A 658 4.94 14.23 -36.26
N ILE A 659 3.94 13.37 -36.44
CA ILE A 659 2.63 13.49 -35.80
C ILE A 659 2.70 13.59 -34.26
N LYS A 660 3.80 13.18 -33.61
CA LYS A 660 3.99 13.33 -32.17
C LYS A 660 4.05 14.79 -31.73
N LEU A 661 4.43 15.71 -32.62
CA LEU A 661 4.54 17.15 -32.40
C LEU A 661 3.19 17.87 -32.48
N VAL A 662 2.17 17.25 -33.07
CA VAL A 662 0.79 17.74 -33.09
C VAL A 662 0.04 17.23 -31.85
N LYS A 663 -0.47 18.15 -31.03
CA LYS A 663 -1.08 17.87 -29.71
C LYS A 663 -2.52 18.37 -29.68
N PRO A 664 -3.47 17.57 -30.19
CA PRO A 664 -4.87 17.97 -30.28
C PRO A 664 -5.60 17.80 -28.94
N GLY A 665 -6.57 18.66 -28.69
CA GLY A 665 -7.35 18.71 -27.46
C GLY A 665 -6.98 19.89 -26.57
N ILE A 666 -7.92 20.40 -25.78
CA ILE A 666 -7.70 21.46 -24.79
C ILE A 666 -6.57 21.06 -23.84
N GLY A 667 -6.68 19.89 -23.20
CA GLY A 667 -5.72 19.44 -22.20
C GLY A 667 -4.31 19.20 -22.75
N GLU A 668 -4.18 18.67 -23.98
CA GLU A 668 -2.88 18.47 -24.62
C GLU A 668 -2.25 19.81 -25.05
N THR A 669 -3.05 20.74 -25.55
CA THR A 669 -2.60 22.09 -25.92
C THR A 669 -2.10 22.87 -24.71
N THR A 670 -2.83 22.83 -23.59
CA THR A 670 -2.37 23.42 -22.32
C THR A 670 -1.04 22.79 -21.87
N ARG A 671 -0.89 21.46 -21.95
CA ARG A 671 0.38 20.78 -21.61
C ARG A 671 1.55 21.20 -22.51
N VAL A 672 1.30 21.49 -23.79
CA VAL A 672 2.34 22.04 -24.68
C VAL A 672 2.82 23.38 -24.16
N LEU A 673 1.91 24.31 -23.88
CA LEU A 673 2.25 25.64 -23.37
C LEU A 673 3.00 25.55 -22.04
N LEU A 674 2.56 24.69 -21.12
CA LEU A 674 3.16 24.58 -19.79
C LEU A 674 4.52 23.86 -19.78
N ARG A 675 4.76 22.91 -20.70
CA ARG A 675 5.88 21.96 -20.56
C ARG A 675 6.80 21.88 -21.77
N ARG A 676 6.43 22.40 -22.94
CA ARG A 676 7.19 22.28 -24.19
C ARG A 676 7.49 23.66 -24.77
N ILE A 677 8.15 23.68 -25.93
CA ILE A 677 8.35 24.87 -26.74
C ILE A 677 7.30 24.85 -27.86
N PRO A 678 6.17 25.57 -27.71
CA PRO A 678 5.16 25.68 -28.78
C PRO A 678 5.70 26.50 -29.96
N GLU A 679 5.27 26.12 -31.15
CA GLU A 679 5.42 26.90 -32.38
C GLU A 679 4.15 27.66 -32.70
N LEU A 680 3.00 26.97 -32.64
CA LEU A 680 1.71 27.51 -33.06
C LEU A 680 0.58 26.88 -32.24
N ILE A 681 -0.42 27.68 -31.87
CA ILE A 681 -1.67 27.22 -31.26
C ILE A 681 -2.83 27.44 -32.24
N LEU A 682 -3.60 26.40 -32.47
CA LEU A 682 -4.82 26.43 -33.28
C LEU A 682 -6.03 26.35 -32.36
N LEU A 683 -6.98 27.27 -32.52
CA LEU A 683 -8.25 27.26 -31.80
C LEU A 683 -9.42 27.24 -32.78
N ARG A 684 -10.48 26.48 -32.46
CA ARG A 684 -11.73 26.51 -33.23
C ARG A 684 -12.35 27.89 -33.19
N ASP A 685 -12.43 28.46 -31.99
CA ASP A 685 -12.90 29.81 -31.75
C ASP A 685 -12.05 30.48 -30.64
N PRO A 686 -11.16 31.42 -30.99
CA PRO A 686 -10.32 32.13 -30.01
C PRO A 686 -11.08 32.91 -28.94
N GLU A 687 -12.34 33.29 -29.20
CA GLU A 687 -13.16 34.05 -28.26
C GLU A 687 -13.97 33.14 -27.29
N SER A 688 -13.93 31.82 -27.52
CA SER A 688 -14.69 30.86 -26.73
C SER A 688 -14.25 30.86 -25.26
N PRO A 689 -15.19 30.91 -24.30
CA PRO A 689 -14.90 30.72 -22.89
C PRO A 689 -14.18 29.40 -22.56
N LEU A 690 -14.29 28.37 -23.42
CA LEU A 690 -13.62 27.07 -23.28
C LEU A 690 -12.09 27.16 -23.31
N THR A 691 -11.55 28.11 -24.08
CA THR A 691 -10.12 28.16 -24.42
C THR A 691 -9.44 29.44 -23.98
N ARG A 692 -10.09 30.28 -23.17
CA ARG A 692 -9.52 31.54 -22.67
C ARG A 692 -8.22 31.36 -21.91
N HIS A 693 -8.10 30.31 -21.11
CA HIS A 693 -6.88 29.97 -20.39
C HIS A 693 -5.72 29.63 -21.34
N ILE A 694 -6.01 29.02 -22.50
CA ILE A 694 -5.02 28.76 -23.55
C ILE A 694 -4.58 30.07 -24.20
N VAL A 695 -5.52 30.98 -24.51
CA VAL A 695 -5.21 32.29 -25.08
C VAL A 695 -4.32 33.10 -24.13
N GLU A 696 -4.63 33.11 -22.83
CA GLU A 696 -3.82 33.80 -21.83
C GLU A 696 -2.40 33.21 -21.73
N LEU A 697 -2.26 31.87 -21.66
CA LEU A 697 -0.95 31.24 -21.66
C LEU A 697 -0.14 31.50 -22.93
N ALA A 698 -0.81 31.50 -24.09
CA ALA A 698 -0.16 31.79 -25.36
C ALA A 698 0.36 33.24 -25.39
N ARG A 699 -0.43 34.19 -24.87
CA ARG A 699 -0.03 35.59 -24.68
C ARG A 699 1.18 35.71 -23.76
N GLU A 700 1.16 35.07 -22.58
CA GLU A 700 2.28 35.07 -21.64
C GLU A 700 3.58 34.56 -22.26
N LYS A 701 3.48 33.58 -23.17
CA LYS A 701 4.62 32.91 -23.81
C LYS A 701 5.01 33.49 -25.16
N GLY A 702 4.28 34.51 -25.64
CA GLY A 702 4.51 35.12 -26.95
C GLY A 702 4.29 34.14 -28.12
N VAL A 703 3.31 33.24 -28.00
CA VAL A 703 3.01 32.19 -28.99
C VAL A 703 1.83 32.62 -29.84
N GLU A 704 1.94 32.42 -31.15
CA GLU A 704 0.87 32.74 -32.08
C GLU A 704 -0.36 31.83 -31.86
N VAL A 705 -1.54 32.45 -31.85
CA VAL A 705 -2.84 31.77 -31.84
C VAL A 705 -3.55 32.04 -33.16
N ARG A 706 -3.95 30.97 -33.87
CA ARG A 706 -4.70 31.05 -35.13
C ARG A 706 -6.06 30.38 -35.00
N LYS A 707 -7.08 31.01 -35.56
CA LYS A 707 -8.38 30.36 -35.79
C LYS A 707 -8.22 29.27 -36.85
N TYR A 708 -8.70 28.06 -36.57
CA TYR A 708 -8.64 26.92 -37.48
C TYR A 708 -9.91 26.05 -37.37
N PRO A 709 -10.47 25.52 -38.47
CA PRO A 709 -11.73 24.78 -38.45
C PRO A 709 -11.56 23.34 -37.91
N LEU A 710 -11.24 23.22 -36.61
CA LEU A 710 -11.14 21.94 -35.92
C LEU A 710 -12.53 21.28 -35.81
N LYS A 711 -12.61 19.96 -35.99
CA LYS A 711 -13.85 19.15 -36.06
C LYS A 711 -14.12 18.39 -34.77
N CYS A 712 -13.15 17.59 -34.31
CA CYS A 712 -13.23 16.80 -33.08
C CYS A 712 -12.71 17.57 -31.86
N TYR A 713 -11.83 18.55 -32.08
CA TYR A 713 -11.14 19.27 -31.02
C TYR A 713 -11.51 20.75 -31.00
N GLU A 714 -11.35 21.40 -29.85
CA GLU A 714 -11.49 22.85 -29.67
C GLU A 714 -10.13 23.55 -29.75
N ALA A 715 -9.05 22.84 -29.43
CA ALA A 715 -7.69 23.36 -29.48
C ALA A 715 -6.69 22.34 -30.03
N CYS A 716 -5.59 22.83 -30.61
CA CYS A 716 -4.43 22.01 -30.96
C CYS A 716 -3.12 22.80 -30.83
N GLY A 717 -2.15 22.25 -30.10
CA GLY A 717 -0.79 22.78 -30.02
C GLY A 717 0.16 22.10 -31.00
N ILE A 718 0.98 22.87 -31.71
CA ILE A 718 2.09 22.38 -32.53
C ILE A 718 3.40 22.72 -31.81
N ILE A 719 4.26 21.71 -31.62
CA ILE A 719 5.56 21.84 -30.97
C ILE A 719 6.63 22.23 -31.99
N ARG A 720 7.50 23.17 -31.62
CA ARG A 720 8.60 23.65 -32.45
C ARG A 720 9.67 22.58 -32.67
N VAL A 721 10.09 22.41 -33.93
CA VAL A 721 11.32 21.68 -34.28
C VAL A 721 12.51 22.61 -34.05
N MET A 722 13.53 22.18 -33.31
CA MET A 722 14.73 23.01 -33.12
C MET A 722 15.65 22.83 -34.33
N ASP A 723 16.00 23.92 -35.00
CA ASP A 723 17.04 23.89 -36.03
C ASP A 723 18.39 23.63 -35.36
N ASN A 724 19.06 22.53 -35.75
CA ASN A 724 20.32 21.97 -35.22
C ASN A 724 20.21 21.06 -33.98
N VAL A 725 19.72 19.84 -34.22
CA VAL A 725 20.20 18.64 -33.50
C VAL A 725 20.80 17.68 -34.51
#